data_AF-A0A9E4F3Q5-F1
#
_entry.id   AF-A0A9E4F3Q5-F1
#
_cell.length_a   1.000
_cell.length_b   1.000
_cell.length_c   1.000
_cell.angle_alpha   90.00
_cell.angle_beta   90.00
_cell.angle_gamma   90.00
#
_symmetry.space_group_name_H-M   'P 1'
#
loop_
_entity.id
_entity.type
_entity.pdbx_description
1 polymer ?
#
loop_
_entity_poly.entity_id
_entity_poly.type
_entity_poly.pdbx_seq_one_letter_code
_entity_poly.pdbx_strand_id
1 'polypeptide(L)'
;MFLYRAIVVAALLSVLLPVASAAQDRRNPVGEWRFQSADAWGTRYSPLDQIDAANFDELETAWVWRADNFGPEVDQQMKSTPIYVNGILYTVAGLRRTVAAIDPATGETLWTYREPNTTRWERSMRQNYGKGVAWGEIDGRGVVYYTSAAFFLHAIDAETGRHVEGFGNRVDLPGFPETGVVDMLPPLLEGWGPWESWGGEYDNDFGIPRDLGYITTSSPPIVVNGVVVVGNSAEQGYYQTRIENVPGDILGFDARTGEFRWKFHVVPRPGEVGHETWENEAWSYTGDVSSWAPLSADHERGIVYIPTNPPTIDYFGGFRPGHNLFSTSVIALDAASGERVWHYQIVHNDQWNYDLPNVPILVDLTVDGRTVEAVVQTTKTGLIFVFDRTTGEPVWPIEEVPVPQTEVPGNWTAATQPVPTRPEPMEPLGLPSSEVVDFTPEIRAEAMRILKRYRVDGPFLPRLHEGYGGPVEENIRCYGGLNITHPATLDPTTGILYASHRRNCSGGRLTAGVDADDPEDPKTTGVTIAEWVAGPGGGLPRVQGLPIPQPPYNRLSAFDMNTGERLWWIPIGQVEDGIRGHPATQGVDLSRAGGGGLSIQMVAGDLLYATEGSSGPPVLNAYDKRTGEKVGTVRMPGAGQYGMMTYSHQGRQYVVVQVGRPGRLVALRRRRADGWGWPRVVAALRPGCGQDPGWRCGRGLPVRARLHRVGHRGPGDLGCNGSPSPTQPPIPAPHAQNQHLLDPVSHLAPDPRVRPTRGLHRRTVVRPGGSRRRLGVPCRIPLAQPRPRPGRSLDRGQRGRRPAHGELFRSHGRRALEDDRRRRELVPGHRLQDHHRQRGSGGGRGDRPGPRVHRHGRDLHPRQHPPRRRSLPQPRRGRDLGARRIRGVSRHLQNPHPSHRP
;
A
#
# COMPACT_ATOMS: atom_id res chain seq x y z
N MET A 1 -39.96 -47.56 -3.38
CA MET A 1 -39.28 -46.89 -2.26
C MET A 1 -37.84 -46.48 -2.60
N PHE A 2 -36.93 -47.41 -2.94
CA PHE A 2 -35.53 -47.09 -3.29
C PHE A 2 -35.36 -45.98 -4.34
N LEU A 3 -36.09 -46.06 -5.47
CA LEU A 3 -36.03 -45.07 -6.54
C LEU A 3 -36.34 -43.64 -6.07
N TYR A 4 -37.26 -43.50 -5.10
CA TYR A 4 -37.65 -42.20 -4.54
C TYR A 4 -36.54 -41.61 -3.65
N ARG A 5 -35.81 -42.45 -2.90
CA ARG A 5 -34.63 -42.01 -2.14
C ARG A 5 -33.48 -41.58 -3.06
N ALA A 6 -33.25 -42.30 -4.16
CA ALA A 6 -32.23 -41.91 -5.15
C ALA A 6 -32.53 -40.55 -5.78
N ILE A 7 -33.79 -40.30 -6.17
CA ILE A 7 -34.21 -39.01 -6.74
C ILE A 7 -34.10 -37.87 -5.72
N VAL A 8 -34.49 -38.08 -4.45
CA VAL A 8 -34.36 -37.06 -3.39
C VAL A 8 -32.90 -36.75 -3.07
N VAL A 9 -32.00 -37.75 -3.05
CA VAL A 9 -30.55 -37.52 -2.84
C VAL A 9 -29.94 -36.78 -4.03
N ALA A 10 -30.30 -37.14 -5.26
CA ALA A 10 -29.86 -36.42 -6.46
C ALA A 10 -30.36 -34.96 -6.48
N ALA A 11 -31.62 -34.73 -6.11
CA ALA A 11 -32.20 -33.39 -5.99
C ALA A 11 -31.47 -32.54 -4.94
N LEU A 12 -31.20 -33.09 -3.74
CA LEU A 12 -30.45 -32.40 -2.69
C LEU A 12 -29.01 -32.07 -3.12
N LEU A 13 -28.32 -32.98 -3.82
CA LEU A 13 -27.00 -32.70 -4.38
C LEU A 13 -27.05 -31.58 -5.44
N SER A 14 -28.05 -31.56 -6.32
CA SER A 14 -28.23 -30.49 -7.30
C SER A 14 -28.60 -29.12 -6.70
N VAL A 15 -29.11 -29.08 -5.46
CA VAL A 15 -29.43 -27.84 -4.72
C VAL A 15 -28.25 -27.32 -3.90
N LEU A 16 -27.22 -28.13 -3.63
CA LEU A 16 -25.99 -27.72 -2.94
C LEU A 16 -24.90 -27.18 -3.89
N LEU A 17 -24.88 -27.64 -5.15
CA LEU A 17 -23.92 -27.19 -6.17
C LEU A 17 -23.95 -25.70 -6.59
N PRO A 18 -25.09 -24.96 -6.60
CA PRO A 18 -25.08 -23.57 -7.10
C PRO A 18 -24.39 -22.58 -6.15
N VAL A 19 -24.32 -22.87 -4.84
CA VAL A 19 -23.81 -21.91 -3.83
C VAL A 19 -22.31 -21.65 -4.02
N ALA A 20 -21.51 -22.70 -4.23
CA ALA A 20 -20.07 -22.57 -4.47
C ALA A 20 -19.75 -21.88 -5.81
N SER A 21 -20.58 -22.07 -6.83
CA SER A 21 -20.40 -21.42 -8.13
C SER A 21 -20.80 -19.93 -8.10
N ALA A 22 -21.86 -19.57 -7.36
CA ALA A 22 -22.28 -18.19 -7.19
C ALA A 22 -21.27 -17.36 -6.38
N ALA A 23 -20.55 -17.99 -5.44
CA ALA A 23 -19.56 -17.32 -4.61
C ALA A 23 -18.32 -16.78 -5.36
N GLN A 24 -18.09 -17.19 -6.63
CA GLN A 24 -16.92 -16.74 -7.41
C GLN A 24 -17.24 -15.91 -8.66
N ASP A 25 -18.49 -15.80 -9.14
CA ASP A 25 -18.80 -14.95 -10.31
C ASP A 25 -18.87 -13.46 -9.96
N ARG A 26 -17.73 -12.95 -9.49
CA ARG A 26 -17.44 -11.54 -9.19
C ARG A 26 -16.37 -11.06 -10.16
N ARG A 27 -16.63 -11.34 -11.45
CA ARG A 27 -15.67 -11.25 -12.56
C ARG A 27 -14.43 -12.16 -12.41
N ASN A 28 -14.49 -13.24 -11.63
CA ASN A 28 -13.38 -14.17 -11.46
C ASN A 28 -13.79 -15.65 -11.68
N PRO A 29 -13.74 -16.18 -12.92
CA PRO A 29 -14.19 -17.54 -13.25
C PRO A 29 -13.56 -18.66 -12.40
N VAL A 30 -14.26 -19.79 -12.28
CA VAL A 30 -13.77 -20.93 -11.48
C VAL A 30 -12.49 -21.50 -12.07
N GLY A 31 -11.42 -21.47 -11.26
CA GLY A 31 -10.05 -21.77 -11.71
C GLY A 31 -9.16 -20.55 -11.93
N GLU A 32 -9.69 -19.33 -11.88
CA GLU A 32 -8.95 -18.10 -12.19
C GLU A 32 -8.72 -17.14 -11.01
N TRP A 33 -7.88 -16.15 -11.27
CA TRP A 33 -7.48 -15.11 -10.32
C TRP A 33 -7.28 -13.80 -11.10
N ARG A 34 -8.38 -13.18 -11.56
CA ARG A 34 -8.35 -12.04 -12.50
C ARG A 34 -7.89 -10.72 -11.88
N PHE A 35 -7.98 -10.57 -10.56
CA PHE A 35 -7.62 -9.35 -9.83
C PHE A 35 -6.45 -9.59 -8.87
N GLN A 36 -5.72 -8.53 -8.51
CA GLN A 36 -4.56 -8.62 -7.61
C GLN A 36 -4.90 -9.30 -6.26
N SER A 37 -6.15 -9.17 -5.78
CA SER A 37 -6.68 -9.85 -4.59
C SER A 37 -7.83 -10.83 -4.91
N ALA A 38 -7.60 -11.67 -5.93
CA ALA A 38 -8.48 -12.70 -6.50
C ALA A 38 -9.63 -12.17 -7.36
N ASP A 39 -10.65 -11.58 -6.73
CA ASP A 39 -11.86 -11.08 -7.36
C ASP A 39 -11.97 -9.54 -7.29
N ALA A 40 -12.97 -8.98 -7.97
CA ALA A 40 -13.23 -7.53 -7.92
C ALA A 40 -13.56 -7.04 -6.48
N TRP A 41 -13.99 -7.95 -5.61
CA TRP A 41 -14.37 -7.71 -4.22
C TRP A 41 -13.16 -7.71 -3.26
N GLY A 42 -11.97 -8.08 -3.73
CA GLY A 42 -10.73 -8.06 -2.95
C GLY A 42 -10.61 -9.19 -1.91
N THR A 43 -11.40 -10.25 -2.02
CA THR A 43 -11.57 -11.27 -0.95
C THR A 43 -10.32 -12.09 -0.65
N ARG A 44 -9.45 -12.30 -1.66
CA ARG A 44 -8.36 -13.29 -1.64
C ARG A 44 -8.85 -14.73 -1.42
N TYR A 45 -10.07 -15.04 -1.87
CA TYR A 45 -10.71 -16.35 -1.81
C TYR A 45 -10.65 -17.09 -3.15
N SER A 46 -10.62 -18.42 -3.10
CA SER A 46 -10.92 -19.31 -4.21
C SER A 46 -11.69 -20.55 -3.73
N PRO A 47 -12.70 -21.05 -4.45
CA PRO A 47 -13.39 -22.31 -4.14
C PRO A 47 -12.61 -23.56 -4.62
N LEU A 48 -11.39 -23.41 -5.15
CA LEU A 48 -10.60 -24.55 -5.63
C LEU A 48 -10.17 -25.48 -4.48
N ASP A 49 -10.62 -26.74 -4.58
CA ASP A 49 -10.66 -27.76 -3.54
C ASP A 49 -9.82 -29.02 -3.86
N GLN A 50 -9.08 -29.06 -4.98
CA GLN A 50 -8.23 -30.21 -5.32
C GLN A 50 -7.08 -30.43 -4.32
N ILE A 51 -6.69 -29.37 -3.62
CA ILE A 51 -5.73 -29.39 -2.51
C ILE A 51 -6.55 -29.31 -1.22
N ASP A 52 -6.60 -30.42 -0.48
CA ASP A 52 -7.42 -30.61 0.72
C ASP A 52 -6.58 -31.03 1.93
N ALA A 53 -7.22 -31.18 3.10
CA ALA A 53 -6.57 -31.58 4.35
C ALA A 53 -5.94 -33.00 4.30
N ALA A 54 -6.34 -33.85 3.35
CA ALA A 54 -5.79 -35.19 3.17
C ALA A 54 -4.60 -35.22 2.19
N ASN A 55 -4.37 -34.16 1.41
CA ASN A 55 -3.31 -34.13 0.39
C ASN A 55 -2.37 -32.90 0.43
N PHE A 56 -2.57 -31.93 1.32
CA PHE A 56 -1.71 -30.73 1.41
C PHE A 56 -0.22 -31.02 1.65
N ASP A 57 0.11 -32.09 2.37
CA ASP A 57 1.51 -32.51 2.59
C ASP A 57 2.13 -33.22 1.35
N GLU A 58 1.35 -33.53 0.31
CA GLU A 58 1.81 -34.06 -0.99
C GLU A 58 2.21 -32.94 -1.99
N LEU A 59 2.23 -31.67 -1.56
CA LEU A 59 2.61 -30.54 -2.41
C LEU A 59 4.11 -30.53 -2.75
N GLU A 60 4.42 -30.46 -4.04
CA GLU A 60 5.76 -30.30 -4.61
C GLU A 60 5.94 -28.92 -5.23
N THR A 61 7.18 -28.41 -5.30
CA THR A 61 7.49 -27.24 -6.14
C THR A 61 7.37 -27.63 -7.63
N ALA A 62 6.41 -27.02 -8.32
CA ALA A 62 6.19 -27.18 -9.75
C ALA A 62 7.25 -26.43 -10.58
N TRP A 63 7.51 -25.17 -10.21
CA TRP A 63 8.49 -24.28 -10.83
C TRP A 63 8.85 -23.11 -9.90
N VAL A 64 9.96 -22.42 -10.21
CA VAL A 64 10.39 -21.19 -9.52
C VAL A 64 10.77 -20.13 -10.55
N TRP A 65 10.03 -19.03 -10.59
CA TRP A 65 10.33 -17.88 -11.45
C TRP A 65 11.14 -16.84 -10.67
N ARG A 66 12.17 -16.27 -11.30
CA ARG A 66 13.13 -15.35 -10.65
C ARG A 66 12.92 -13.91 -11.13
N ALA A 67 12.67 -13.00 -10.18
CA ALA A 67 12.49 -11.58 -10.45
C ALA A 67 13.83 -10.78 -10.43
N ASP A 68 14.97 -11.45 -10.28
CA ASP A 68 16.25 -10.82 -9.96
C ASP A 68 17.05 -10.26 -11.15
N ASN A 69 16.65 -10.53 -12.39
CA ASN A 69 17.26 -9.98 -13.61
C ASN A 69 16.44 -8.82 -14.25
N PHE A 70 15.55 -8.19 -13.48
CA PHE A 70 14.55 -7.24 -13.98
C PHE A 70 14.86 -5.74 -13.77
N GLY A 71 16.08 -5.42 -13.34
CA GLY A 71 16.58 -4.05 -13.18
C GLY A 71 18.12 -4.00 -13.13
N PRO A 72 18.71 -2.80 -12.98
CA PRO A 72 20.15 -2.65 -12.71
C PRO A 72 20.53 -3.16 -11.32
N GLU A 73 19.56 -3.19 -10.40
CA GLU A 73 19.67 -3.75 -9.06
C GLU A 73 18.65 -4.87 -8.84
N VAL A 74 18.99 -5.80 -7.95
CA VAL A 74 18.14 -6.94 -7.59
C VAL A 74 17.08 -6.51 -6.58
N ASP A 75 15.80 -6.59 -6.96
CA ASP A 75 14.70 -6.37 -6.02
C ASP A 75 14.63 -7.48 -4.97
N GLN A 76 15.08 -7.15 -3.76
CA GLN A 76 15.08 -8.04 -2.60
C GLN A 76 13.69 -8.28 -2.02
N GLN A 77 12.75 -7.39 -2.33
CA GLN A 77 11.40 -7.30 -1.77
C GLN A 77 10.40 -6.96 -2.87
N MET A 78 10.31 -7.83 -3.88
CA MET A 78 9.16 -7.88 -4.80
C MET A 78 7.86 -7.82 -3.98
N LYS A 79 6.84 -7.11 -4.49
CA LYS A 79 5.52 -6.97 -3.83
C LYS A 79 4.38 -7.29 -4.79
N SER A 80 4.63 -8.14 -5.78
CA SER A 80 3.67 -8.42 -6.85
C SER A 80 2.89 -9.69 -6.56
N THR A 81 1.55 -9.62 -6.64
CA THR A 81 0.69 -10.81 -6.71
C THR A 81 0.33 -11.02 -8.18
N PRO A 82 0.68 -12.16 -8.79
CA PRO A 82 0.28 -12.45 -10.17
C PRO A 82 -1.24 -12.56 -10.29
N ILE A 83 -1.75 -12.17 -11.45
CA ILE A 83 -3.10 -12.57 -11.91
C ILE A 83 -2.98 -13.77 -12.86
N TYR A 84 -4.01 -14.60 -12.93
CA TYR A 84 -4.12 -15.70 -13.89
C TYR A 84 -5.42 -15.54 -14.68
N VAL A 85 -5.30 -15.41 -16.00
CA VAL A 85 -6.44 -15.15 -16.90
C VAL A 85 -6.22 -15.87 -18.23
N ASN A 86 -7.28 -16.53 -18.73
CA ASN A 86 -7.32 -17.21 -20.03
C ASN A 86 -6.14 -18.18 -20.27
N GLY A 87 -5.57 -18.76 -19.20
CA GLY A 87 -4.46 -19.71 -19.27
C GLY A 87 -3.05 -19.13 -19.16
N ILE A 88 -2.88 -17.84 -18.87
CA ILE A 88 -1.57 -17.17 -18.72
C ILE A 88 -1.47 -16.46 -17.36
N LEU A 89 -0.28 -16.46 -16.75
CA LEU A 89 0.04 -15.65 -15.57
C LEU A 89 0.63 -14.30 -15.97
N TYR A 90 0.21 -13.22 -15.30
CA TYR A 90 0.76 -11.87 -15.50
C TYR A 90 1.21 -11.23 -14.19
N THR A 91 2.39 -10.60 -14.17
CA THR A 91 3.02 -10.00 -12.98
C THR A 91 3.92 -8.82 -13.36
N VAL A 92 4.41 -8.06 -12.38
CA VAL A 92 5.51 -7.08 -12.55
C VAL A 92 6.75 -7.44 -11.73
N ALA A 93 7.94 -7.08 -12.23
CA ALA A 93 9.22 -7.32 -11.55
C ALA A 93 10.25 -6.18 -11.73
N GLY A 94 11.12 -6.05 -10.73
CA GLY A 94 12.22 -5.08 -10.70
C GLY A 94 11.78 -3.62 -10.53
N LEU A 95 12.76 -2.73 -10.38
CA LEU A 95 12.55 -1.30 -10.06
C LEU A 95 11.80 -0.50 -11.13
N ARG A 96 11.72 -1.01 -12.37
CA ARG A 96 10.90 -0.45 -13.47
C ARG A 96 9.53 -1.10 -13.64
N ARG A 97 9.16 -2.07 -12.79
CA ARG A 97 7.92 -2.86 -12.91
C ARG A 97 7.78 -3.49 -14.29
N THR A 98 8.85 -4.13 -14.76
CA THR A 98 8.84 -4.88 -16.03
C THR A 98 7.69 -5.88 -15.97
N VAL A 99 6.69 -5.72 -16.84
CA VAL A 99 5.57 -6.65 -16.99
C VAL A 99 6.12 -7.96 -17.55
N ALA A 100 5.68 -9.09 -17.02
CA ALA A 100 6.00 -10.41 -17.53
C ALA A 100 4.73 -11.25 -17.66
N ALA A 101 4.55 -11.87 -18.82
CA ALA A 101 3.65 -13.00 -19.02
C ALA A 101 4.41 -14.30 -18.82
N ILE A 102 3.80 -15.27 -18.14
CA ILE A 102 4.45 -16.50 -17.67
C ILE A 102 3.55 -17.70 -17.96
N ASP A 103 4.14 -18.78 -18.46
CA ASP A 103 3.46 -20.07 -18.62
C ASP A 103 3.13 -20.68 -17.22
N PRO A 104 1.87 -21.02 -16.95
CA PRO A 104 1.43 -21.52 -15.65
C PRO A 104 1.89 -22.95 -15.35
N ALA A 105 2.20 -23.78 -16.35
CA ALA A 105 2.62 -25.16 -16.14
C ALA A 105 4.13 -25.31 -15.91
N THR A 106 4.95 -24.44 -16.51
CA THR A 106 6.43 -24.51 -16.52
C THR A 106 7.12 -23.36 -15.79
N GLY A 107 6.48 -22.20 -15.64
CA GLY A 107 7.12 -20.98 -15.18
C GLY A 107 8.01 -20.29 -16.22
N GLU A 108 7.86 -20.64 -17.50
CA GLU A 108 8.58 -20.00 -18.62
C GLU A 108 8.06 -18.59 -18.90
N THR A 109 8.95 -17.61 -19.09
CA THR A 109 8.55 -16.24 -19.44
C THR A 109 8.19 -16.17 -20.92
N LEU A 110 6.91 -15.96 -21.24
CA LEU A 110 6.38 -15.92 -22.61
C LEU A 110 6.74 -14.60 -23.31
N TRP A 111 6.52 -13.47 -22.63
CA TRP A 111 6.92 -12.14 -23.10
C TRP A 111 7.18 -11.21 -21.91
N THR A 112 7.92 -10.12 -22.15
CA THR A 112 8.14 -9.06 -21.15
C THR A 112 8.09 -7.68 -21.79
N TYR A 113 7.45 -6.71 -21.11
CA TYR A 113 7.57 -5.29 -21.46
C TYR A 113 8.21 -4.50 -20.31
N ARG A 114 9.22 -3.69 -20.64
CA ARG A 114 9.89 -2.77 -19.73
C ARG A 114 9.76 -1.35 -20.27
N GLU A 115 9.32 -0.42 -19.43
CA GLU A 115 9.30 1.00 -19.76
C GLU A 115 10.72 1.51 -20.12
N PRO A 116 10.84 2.41 -21.13
CA PRO A 116 12.06 3.16 -21.40
C PRO A 116 12.60 3.87 -20.15
N ASN A 117 13.86 4.31 -20.21
CA ASN A 117 14.39 5.13 -19.12
C ASN A 117 13.81 6.54 -19.20
N THR A 118 13.30 7.06 -18.08
CA THR A 118 12.81 8.43 -17.97
C THR A 118 13.32 9.08 -16.67
N THR A 119 13.50 10.40 -16.68
CA THR A 119 13.86 11.15 -15.47
C THR A 119 12.77 11.01 -14.39
N ARG A 120 11.49 10.93 -14.79
CA ARG A 120 10.35 10.57 -13.91
C ARG A 120 10.51 9.22 -13.23
N TRP A 121 11.04 8.19 -13.91
CA TRP A 121 11.36 6.91 -13.28
C TRP A 121 12.55 7.04 -12.32
N GLU A 122 13.65 7.68 -12.75
CA GLU A 122 14.87 7.81 -11.95
C GLU A 122 14.62 8.55 -10.62
N ARG A 123 13.77 9.59 -10.65
CA ARG A 123 13.33 10.35 -9.46
C ARG A 123 12.37 9.56 -8.54
N SER A 124 11.93 8.37 -8.91
CA SER A 124 10.80 7.74 -8.21
C SER A 124 11.14 7.16 -6.83
N MET A 125 10.43 7.64 -5.80
CA MET A 125 10.52 7.13 -4.43
C MET A 125 9.77 5.80 -4.19
N ARG A 126 9.00 5.32 -5.19
CA ARG A 126 8.15 4.12 -5.11
C ARG A 126 8.49 3.05 -6.16
N GLN A 127 9.70 3.05 -6.71
CA GLN A 127 10.17 2.08 -7.72
C GLN A 127 9.87 0.62 -7.34
N ASN A 128 10.31 0.17 -6.15
CA ASN A 128 10.12 -1.20 -5.65
C ASN A 128 8.75 -1.48 -4.99
N TYR A 129 7.68 -0.76 -5.37
CA TYR A 129 6.34 -0.92 -4.81
C TYR A 129 5.28 -1.43 -5.80
N GLY A 130 5.66 -1.91 -6.99
CA GLY A 130 4.71 -2.43 -7.99
C GLY A 130 3.99 -3.71 -7.54
N LYS A 131 2.66 -3.65 -7.40
CA LYS A 131 1.86 -4.73 -6.77
C LYS A 131 1.25 -5.79 -7.70
N GLY A 132 1.34 -5.61 -9.01
CA GLY A 132 0.68 -6.47 -9.99
C GLY A 132 0.39 -5.74 -11.29
N VAL A 133 -0.53 -6.30 -12.06
CA VAL A 133 -1.18 -5.66 -13.22
C VAL A 133 -2.69 -5.79 -13.05
N ALA A 134 -3.45 -5.03 -13.83
CA ALA A 134 -4.88 -5.22 -14.03
C ALA A 134 -5.13 -5.86 -15.41
N TRP A 135 -6.35 -6.34 -15.63
CA TRP A 135 -6.76 -6.94 -16.90
C TRP A 135 -8.18 -6.52 -17.28
N GLY A 136 -8.43 -6.44 -18.58
CA GLY A 136 -9.76 -6.21 -19.18
C GLY A 136 -9.80 -6.71 -20.62
N GLU A 137 -10.84 -6.35 -21.36
CA GLU A 137 -11.00 -6.75 -22.78
C GLU A 137 -11.37 -5.56 -23.67
N ILE A 138 -10.86 -5.58 -24.90
CA ILE A 138 -11.25 -4.66 -25.97
C ILE A 138 -11.63 -5.52 -27.19
N ASP A 139 -12.89 -5.48 -27.62
CA ASP A 139 -13.42 -6.28 -28.74
C ASP A 139 -13.11 -7.80 -28.64
N GLY A 140 -13.06 -8.34 -27.41
CA GLY A 140 -12.72 -9.73 -27.14
C GLY A 140 -11.21 -10.06 -27.15
N ARG A 141 -10.33 -9.08 -27.39
CA ARG A 141 -8.89 -9.17 -27.12
C ARG A 141 -8.65 -8.92 -25.64
N GLY A 142 -7.96 -9.82 -24.95
CA GLY A 142 -7.49 -9.60 -23.58
C GLY A 142 -6.39 -8.53 -23.53
N VAL A 143 -6.48 -7.63 -22.55
CA VAL A 143 -5.56 -6.49 -22.39
C VAL A 143 -5.08 -6.42 -20.95
N VAL A 144 -3.75 -6.36 -20.79
CA VAL A 144 -3.07 -6.08 -19.53
C VAL A 144 -2.89 -4.58 -19.38
N TYR A 145 -3.40 -4.01 -18.29
CA TYR A 145 -3.20 -2.61 -17.94
C TYR A 145 -2.25 -2.51 -16.75
N TYR A 146 -1.23 -1.65 -16.84
CA TYR A 146 -0.36 -1.40 -15.68
C TYR A 146 0.10 0.06 -15.61
N THR A 147 0.39 0.49 -14.40
CA THR A 147 0.83 1.86 -14.08
C THR A 147 2.29 1.85 -13.65
N SER A 148 3.09 2.66 -14.36
CA SER A 148 4.53 2.73 -14.13
C SER A 148 4.89 3.62 -12.95
N ALA A 149 6.13 3.46 -12.46
CA ALA A 149 6.67 4.34 -11.43
C ALA A 149 6.93 5.77 -11.93
N ALA A 150 6.95 5.98 -13.26
CA ALA A 150 7.01 7.30 -13.90
C ALA A 150 5.62 7.94 -14.11
N PHE A 151 4.52 7.33 -13.63
CA PHE A 151 3.15 7.82 -13.76
C PHE A 151 2.58 7.81 -15.20
N PHE A 152 2.94 6.79 -15.99
CA PHE A 152 2.25 6.44 -17.23
C PHE A 152 1.31 5.25 -17.02
N LEU A 153 0.19 5.22 -17.73
CA LEU A 153 -0.71 4.05 -17.86
C LEU A 153 -0.49 3.41 -19.22
N HIS A 154 -0.20 2.11 -19.25
CA HIS A 154 0.00 1.34 -20.49
C HIS A 154 -1.14 0.34 -20.69
N ALA A 155 -1.57 0.15 -21.94
CA ALA A 155 -2.45 -0.95 -22.37
C ALA A 155 -1.67 -1.89 -23.31
N ILE A 156 -1.56 -3.16 -22.92
CA ILE A 156 -0.73 -4.16 -23.57
C ILE A 156 -1.59 -5.36 -23.96
N ASP A 157 -1.54 -5.77 -25.22
CA ASP A 157 -2.15 -7.01 -25.73
C ASP A 157 -1.62 -8.22 -24.95
N ALA A 158 -2.54 -8.96 -24.33
CA ALA A 158 -2.19 -9.96 -23.33
C ALA A 158 -1.49 -11.20 -23.90
N GLU A 159 -1.68 -11.50 -25.19
CA GLU A 159 -1.07 -12.65 -25.86
C GLU A 159 0.34 -12.31 -26.39
N THR A 160 0.51 -11.12 -26.97
CA THR A 160 1.73 -10.76 -27.73
C THR A 160 2.70 -9.84 -26.98
N GLY A 161 2.28 -9.21 -25.88
CA GLY A 161 3.10 -8.24 -25.14
C GLY A 161 3.33 -6.92 -25.88
N ARG A 162 2.56 -6.66 -26.95
CA ARG A 162 2.61 -5.43 -27.75
C ARG A 162 1.60 -4.41 -27.23
N HIS A 163 1.90 -3.13 -27.40
CA HIS A 163 0.95 -2.06 -27.08
C HIS A 163 -0.32 -2.14 -27.92
N VAL A 164 -1.47 -1.84 -27.31
CA VAL A 164 -2.76 -1.80 -27.99
C VAL A 164 -2.83 -0.61 -28.94
N GLU A 165 -3.04 -0.88 -30.21
CA GLU A 165 -3.23 0.14 -31.25
C GLU A 165 -4.53 0.93 -31.04
N GLY A 166 -4.43 2.26 -30.98
CA GLY A 166 -5.58 3.16 -30.80
C GLY A 166 -5.96 3.43 -29.34
N PHE A 167 -5.21 2.93 -28.36
CA PHE A 167 -5.32 3.32 -26.96
C PHE A 167 -4.33 4.43 -26.63
N GLY A 168 -4.76 5.47 -25.93
CA GLY A 168 -3.93 6.59 -25.53
C GLY A 168 -3.26 7.30 -26.72
N ASN A 169 -2.08 7.86 -26.48
CA ASN A 169 -1.33 8.64 -27.46
C ASN A 169 0.15 8.24 -27.50
N ARG A 170 0.84 8.69 -28.54
CA ARG A 170 2.31 8.74 -28.57
C ARG A 170 2.82 9.63 -27.43
N VAL A 171 3.74 9.10 -26.63
CA VAL A 171 4.55 9.91 -25.70
C VAL A 171 5.84 10.28 -26.42
N ASP A 172 6.14 11.57 -26.58
CA ASP A 172 7.32 12.04 -27.31
C ASP A 172 8.61 11.91 -26.48
N LEU A 173 9.01 10.65 -26.22
CA LEU A 173 10.22 10.26 -25.53
C LEU A 173 10.91 9.08 -26.25
N PRO A 174 12.26 9.01 -26.25
CA PRO A 174 12.99 7.94 -26.94
C PRO A 174 12.60 6.53 -26.47
N GLY A 175 12.12 5.71 -27.40
CA GLY A 175 11.77 4.31 -27.15
C GLY A 175 10.36 4.05 -26.62
N PHE A 176 9.54 5.09 -26.40
CA PHE A 176 8.11 4.91 -26.21
C PHE A 176 7.44 4.46 -27.52
N PRO A 177 6.33 3.71 -27.44
CA PRO A 177 5.55 3.31 -28.61
C PRO A 177 4.74 4.49 -29.18
N GLU A 178 4.29 4.35 -30.42
CA GLU A 178 3.41 5.32 -31.09
C GLU A 178 1.98 5.39 -30.49
N THR A 179 1.60 4.42 -29.65
CA THR A 179 0.26 4.23 -29.08
C THR A 179 0.30 3.17 -27.96
N GLY A 180 -0.79 2.99 -27.24
CA GLY A 180 -0.94 2.09 -26.08
C GLY A 180 -0.49 2.68 -24.75
N VAL A 181 -0.28 4.01 -24.67
CA VAL A 181 0.21 4.70 -23.48
C VAL A 181 -0.57 5.98 -23.23
N VAL A 182 -0.88 6.27 -21.97
CA VAL A 182 -1.45 7.53 -21.49
C VAL A 182 -0.47 8.16 -20.52
N ASP A 183 -0.05 9.39 -20.78
CA ASP A 183 0.56 10.23 -19.75
C ASP A 183 -0.54 10.77 -18.84
N MET A 184 -0.48 10.43 -17.56
CA MET A 184 -1.52 10.78 -16.59
C MET A 184 -1.26 12.12 -15.89
N LEU A 185 -0.07 12.72 -16.08
CA LEU A 185 0.25 14.01 -15.45
C LEU A 185 -0.57 15.19 -16.01
N PRO A 186 -0.77 15.39 -17.33
CA PRO A 186 -1.56 16.51 -17.83
C PRO A 186 -3.00 16.58 -17.25
N PRO A 187 -3.83 15.53 -17.27
CA PRO A 187 -5.18 15.59 -16.68
C PRO A 187 -5.17 15.65 -15.14
N LEU A 188 -4.09 15.18 -14.47
CA LEU A 188 -3.91 15.37 -13.02
C LEU A 188 -3.70 16.86 -12.69
N LEU A 189 -2.79 17.51 -13.41
CA LEU A 189 -2.32 18.88 -13.15
C LEU A 189 -3.32 19.97 -13.61
N GLU A 190 -4.21 19.65 -14.55
CA GLU A 190 -5.24 20.58 -15.04
C GLU A 190 -6.11 21.14 -13.90
N GLY A 191 -6.26 22.47 -13.84
CA GLY A 191 -7.02 23.14 -12.79
C GLY A 191 -6.34 23.18 -11.42
N TRP A 192 -5.10 22.70 -11.24
CA TRP A 192 -4.40 22.75 -9.95
C TRP A 192 -3.60 24.06 -9.82
N GLY A 193 -4.07 24.95 -8.93
CA GLY A 193 -3.56 26.33 -8.81
C GLY A 193 -2.03 26.49 -8.75
N PRO A 194 -1.29 25.70 -7.94
CA PRO A 194 0.18 25.73 -7.93
C PRO A 194 0.81 25.51 -9.31
N TRP A 195 0.33 24.53 -10.07
CA TRP A 195 0.79 24.25 -11.44
C TRP A 195 0.45 25.39 -12.42
N GLU A 196 -0.79 25.88 -12.38
CA GLU A 196 -1.24 27.02 -13.21
C GLU A 196 -0.46 28.31 -12.90
N SER A 197 -0.08 28.51 -11.64
CA SER A 197 0.72 29.66 -11.19
C SER A 197 2.21 29.57 -11.55
N TRP A 198 2.75 28.34 -11.69
CA TRP A 198 4.13 28.09 -12.08
C TRP A 198 4.41 28.50 -13.53
N GLY A 199 3.45 28.23 -14.44
CA GLY A 199 3.42 28.79 -15.80
C GLY A 199 4.57 28.40 -16.73
N GLY A 200 5.35 27.38 -16.39
CA GLY A 200 6.39 26.82 -17.25
C GLY A 200 5.84 25.85 -18.31
N GLU A 201 6.71 25.41 -19.21
CA GLU A 201 6.38 24.43 -20.25
C GLU A 201 6.37 23.00 -19.68
N TYR A 202 5.43 22.16 -20.13
CA TYR A 202 5.33 20.76 -19.68
C TYR A 202 6.36 19.89 -20.42
N ASP A 203 7.18 19.17 -19.65
CA ASP A 203 8.21 18.26 -20.17
C ASP A 203 7.83 16.81 -19.85
N ASN A 204 7.73 15.97 -20.90
CA ASN A 204 7.32 14.57 -20.77
C ASN A 204 8.28 13.72 -19.91
N ASP A 205 9.59 14.00 -19.93
CA ASP A 205 10.63 13.24 -19.24
C ASP A 205 10.78 13.65 -17.77
N PHE A 206 10.74 14.97 -17.53
CA PHE A 206 10.92 15.56 -16.19
C PHE A 206 9.62 15.59 -15.39
N GLY A 207 8.47 15.80 -16.03
CA GLY A 207 7.16 15.89 -15.39
C GLY A 207 7.05 17.08 -14.45
N ILE A 208 6.70 16.82 -13.19
CA ILE A 208 6.44 17.85 -12.18
C ILE A 208 7.76 18.45 -11.66
N PRO A 209 7.89 19.79 -11.59
CA PRO A 209 8.95 20.46 -10.83
C PRO A 209 8.91 20.06 -9.35
N ARG A 210 10.05 19.62 -8.79
CA ARG A 210 10.14 19.16 -7.39
C ARG A 210 9.66 20.20 -6.37
N ASP A 211 9.86 21.48 -6.68
CA ASP A 211 9.39 22.64 -5.90
C ASP A 211 7.86 22.66 -5.69
N LEU A 212 7.08 22.01 -6.56
CA LEU A 212 5.63 21.86 -6.43
C LEU A 212 5.21 20.55 -5.73
N GLY A 213 6.04 19.51 -5.76
CA GLY A 213 5.73 18.19 -5.18
C GLY A 213 6.13 17.02 -6.08
N TYR A 214 5.59 15.83 -5.77
CA TYR A 214 5.85 14.60 -6.49
C TYR A 214 4.69 13.59 -6.41
N ILE A 215 4.44 12.86 -7.51
CA ILE A 215 3.45 11.77 -7.57
C ILE A 215 3.96 10.59 -8.41
N THR A 216 3.41 9.41 -8.12
CA THR A 216 3.65 8.13 -8.79
C THR A 216 2.48 7.17 -8.50
N THR A 217 2.66 5.87 -8.68
CA THR A 217 1.68 4.82 -8.38
C THR A 217 2.33 3.71 -7.55
N SER A 218 1.57 2.73 -7.05
CA SER A 218 2.10 1.50 -6.42
C SER A 218 1.25 0.28 -6.75
N SER A 219 -0.07 0.40 -6.56
CA SER A 219 -1.03 -0.59 -7.03
C SER A 219 -1.19 -0.56 -8.55
N PRO A 220 -1.58 -1.68 -9.19
CA PRO A 220 -2.22 -1.62 -10.49
C PRO A 220 -3.56 -0.84 -10.38
N PRO A 221 -4.11 -0.34 -11.50
CA PRO A 221 -5.47 0.20 -11.54
C PRO A 221 -6.52 -0.91 -11.34
N ILE A 222 -7.80 -0.54 -11.41
CA ILE A 222 -8.90 -1.51 -11.55
C ILE A 222 -9.74 -1.16 -12.79
N VAL A 223 -10.19 -2.17 -13.53
CA VAL A 223 -11.03 -2.00 -14.73
C VAL A 223 -12.49 -2.27 -14.35
N VAL A 224 -13.32 -1.23 -14.31
CA VAL A 224 -14.73 -1.30 -13.89
C VAL A 224 -15.61 -0.84 -15.03
N ASN A 225 -16.38 -1.77 -15.60
CA ASN A 225 -17.46 -1.51 -16.57
C ASN A 225 -17.08 -0.61 -17.78
N GLY A 226 -15.82 -0.67 -18.21
CA GLY A 226 -15.29 0.12 -19.33
C GLY A 226 -14.41 1.30 -18.95
N VAL A 227 -14.19 1.56 -17.65
CA VAL A 227 -13.27 2.59 -17.14
C VAL A 227 -12.10 1.96 -16.40
N VAL A 228 -10.88 2.44 -16.64
CA VAL A 228 -9.67 2.16 -15.87
C VAL A 228 -9.56 3.23 -14.78
N VAL A 229 -9.77 2.83 -13.53
CA VAL A 229 -9.66 3.71 -12.36
C VAL A 229 -8.26 3.58 -11.78
N VAL A 230 -7.55 4.70 -11.66
CA VAL A 230 -6.14 4.76 -11.27
C VAL A 230 -5.96 5.33 -9.86
N GLY A 231 -5.47 4.47 -8.96
CA GLY A 231 -4.87 4.89 -7.69
C GLY A 231 -3.40 5.28 -7.86
N ASN A 232 -2.91 6.14 -6.96
CA ASN A 232 -1.61 6.81 -7.05
C ASN A 232 -0.79 6.64 -5.75
N SER A 233 0.32 7.38 -5.59
CA SER A 233 1.23 7.35 -4.44
C SER A 233 2.12 8.59 -4.46
N ALA A 234 2.47 9.16 -3.30
CA ALA A 234 3.47 10.23 -3.20
C ALA A 234 4.85 9.71 -2.69
N GLU A 235 5.69 10.63 -2.19
CA GLU A 235 6.78 10.31 -1.25
C GLU A 235 6.25 9.52 -0.03
N GLN A 236 7.12 8.94 0.79
CA GLN A 236 6.72 8.48 2.11
C GLN A 236 6.62 9.69 3.06
N GLY A 237 5.44 10.00 3.61
CA GLY A 237 5.22 11.18 4.46
C GLY A 237 6.09 11.25 5.73
N TYR A 238 6.76 10.16 6.11
CA TYR A 238 7.76 10.08 7.17
C TYR A 238 9.20 10.45 6.75
N TYR A 239 9.44 10.76 5.48
CA TYR A 239 10.67 11.39 4.98
C TYR A 239 10.46 12.84 4.53
N GLN A 240 9.21 13.25 4.28
CA GLN A 240 8.90 14.61 3.85
C GLN A 240 9.24 15.65 4.93
N THR A 241 9.89 16.74 4.53
CA THR A 241 10.30 17.86 5.39
C THR A 241 9.57 19.16 5.10
N ARG A 242 8.85 19.25 3.99
CA ARG A 242 8.17 20.46 3.49
C ARG A 242 6.67 20.24 3.31
N ILE A 243 5.90 21.33 3.32
CA ILE A 243 4.43 21.26 3.40
C ILE A 243 3.75 21.10 2.04
N GLU A 244 4.38 21.54 0.96
CA GLU A 244 3.79 21.50 -0.38
C GLU A 244 3.90 20.11 -1.02
N ASN A 245 2.81 19.63 -1.60
CA ASN A 245 2.85 18.45 -2.46
C ASN A 245 1.68 18.42 -3.48
N VAL A 246 1.79 17.54 -4.47
CA VAL A 246 0.75 17.24 -5.46
C VAL A 246 -0.40 16.45 -4.80
N PRO A 247 -1.67 16.82 -5.01
CA PRO A 247 -2.82 16.04 -4.57
C PRO A 247 -2.89 14.65 -5.21
N GLY A 248 -3.23 13.64 -4.41
CA GLY A 248 -3.44 12.26 -4.82
C GLY A 248 -4.77 12.02 -5.55
N ASP A 249 -5.15 12.91 -6.45
CA ASP A 249 -6.45 12.87 -7.15
C ASP A 249 -6.62 11.57 -7.96
N ILE A 250 -7.84 11.03 -7.93
CA ILE A 250 -8.17 9.77 -8.61
C ILE A 250 -8.58 10.06 -10.05
N LEU A 251 -8.05 9.28 -10.99
CA LEU A 251 -8.27 9.47 -12.43
C LEU A 251 -9.04 8.28 -13.02
N GLY A 252 -10.06 8.57 -13.82
CA GLY A 252 -10.77 7.60 -14.66
C GLY A 252 -10.43 7.78 -16.14
N PHE A 253 -10.04 6.70 -16.81
CA PHE A 253 -9.76 6.66 -18.24
C PHE A 253 -10.62 5.62 -18.95
N ASP A 254 -10.96 5.84 -20.22
CA ASP A 254 -11.64 4.87 -21.05
C ASP A 254 -10.78 3.62 -21.26
N ALA A 255 -11.30 2.43 -20.97
CA ALA A 255 -10.54 1.18 -21.11
C ALA A 255 -10.24 0.81 -22.57
N ARG A 256 -11.05 1.25 -23.52
CA ARG A 256 -10.87 1.02 -24.96
C ARG A 256 -9.88 2.03 -25.57
N THR A 257 -10.06 3.31 -25.29
CA THR A 257 -9.36 4.40 -26.00
C THR A 257 -8.28 5.10 -25.19
N GLY A 258 -8.21 4.89 -23.87
CA GLY A 258 -7.31 5.65 -22.98
C GLY A 258 -7.68 7.12 -22.82
N GLU A 259 -8.85 7.53 -23.34
CA GLU A 259 -9.37 8.89 -23.23
C GLU A 259 -9.68 9.23 -21.76
N PHE A 260 -9.25 10.40 -21.29
CA PHE A 260 -9.57 10.87 -19.95
C PHE A 260 -11.07 11.09 -19.79
N ARG A 261 -11.67 10.50 -18.74
CA ARG A 261 -13.11 10.57 -18.48
C ARG A 261 -13.45 11.54 -17.34
N TRP A 262 -12.74 11.41 -16.22
CA TRP A 262 -13.03 12.18 -15.01
C TRP A 262 -11.83 12.21 -14.04
N LYS A 263 -11.80 13.23 -13.19
CA LYS A 263 -10.90 13.34 -12.04
C LYS A 263 -11.73 13.62 -10.78
N PHE A 264 -11.43 12.91 -9.69
CA PHE A 264 -11.99 13.17 -8.38
C PHE A 264 -10.93 13.83 -7.47
N HIS A 265 -11.25 15.02 -6.95
CA HIS A 265 -10.36 15.77 -6.08
C HIS A 265 -10.38 15.20 -4.65
N VAL A 266 -9.25 14.63 -4.21
CA VAL A 266 -9.14 14.04 -2.86
C VAL A 266 -8.81 15.09 -1.78
N VAL A 267 -8.23 16.22 -2.21
CA VAL A 267 -8.08 17.47 -1.45
C VAL A 267 -9.13 18.45 -2.01
N PRO A 268 -10.27 18.67 -1.33
CA PRO A 268 -11.43 19.34 -1.93
C PRO A 268 -11.23 20.85 -2.08
N ARG A 269 -11.66 21.35 -3.23
CA ARG A 269 -11.54 22.75 -3.67
C ARG A 269 -12.72 23.60 -3.16
N PRO A 270 -12.62 24.95 -3.19
CA PRO A 270 -13.71 25.82 -2.74
C PRO A 270 -15.06 25.50 -3.38
N GLY A 271 -16.01 25.06 -2.55
CA GLY A 271 -17.37 24.64 -2.97
C GLY A 271 -17.58 23.13 -3.09
N GLU A 272 -16.52 22.32 -2.95
CA GLU A 272 -16.59 20.85 -2.91
C GLU A 272 -16.77 20.34 -1.47
N VAL A 273 -17.39 19.16 -1.31
CA VAL A 273 -17.67 18.56 0.00
C VAL A 273 -16.37 18.20 0.72
N GLY A 274 -16.21 18.64 1.97
CA GLY A 274 -15.02 18.38 2.79
C GLY A 274 -14.01 19.51 2.78
N HIS A 275 -14.15 20.49 1.88
CA HIS A 275 -13.30 21.68 1.80
C HIS A 275 -13.29 22.45 3.13
N GLU A 276 -14.44 22.53 3.80
CA GLU A 276 -14.63 23.16 5.11
C GLU A 276 -13.81 22.51 6.25
N THR A 277 -13.19 21.35 6.00
CA THR A 277 -12.32 20.64 6.96
C THR A 277 -10.82 20.95 6.78
N TRP A 278 -10.47 21.84 5.86
CA TRP A 278 -9.10 22.34 5.63
C TRP A 278 -9.01 23.80 6.06
N GLU A 279 -8.75 24.01 7.35
CA GLU A 279 -8.54 25.35 7.89
C GLU A 279 -7.27 26.01 7.29
N ASN A 280 -7.14 27.33 7.46
CA ASN A 280 -6.00 28.17 7.02
C ASN A 280 -5.67 28.23 5.51
N GLU A 281 -6.55 27.72 4.63
CA GLU A 281 -6.29 27.48 3.20
C GLU A 281 -5.34 26.30 2.92
N ALA A 282 -5.19 25.36 3.88
CA ALA A 282 -4.27 24.21 3.78
C ALA A 282 -4.44 23.37 2.51
N TRP A 283 -5.66 23.27 1.99
CA TRP A 283 -6.02 22.58 0.73
C TRP A 283 -5.27 23.10 -0.51
N SER A 284 -4.81 24.36 -0.49
CA SER A 284 -4.26 25.05 -1.67
C SER A 284 -2.80 24.71 -1.96
N TYR A 285 -2.09 24.13 -0.97
CA TYR A 285 -0.68 23.74 -1.07
C TYR A 285 -0.39 22.33 -0.54
N THR A 286 -1.19 21.81 0.39
CA THR A 286 -1.04 20.42 0.88
C THR A 286 -1.48 19.43 -0.20
N GLY A 287 -0.79 18.29 -0.28
CA GLY A 287 -1.10 17.19 -1.18
C GLY A 287 -0.97 15.83 -0.50
N ASP A 288 -0.47 14.84 -1.24
CA ASP A 288 -0.67 13.42 -0.93
C ASP A 288 -2.18 13.09 -0.80
N VAL A 289 -2.64 12.37 0.24
CA VAL A 289 -3.98 11.73 0.23
C VAL A 289 -4.10 10.68 -0.89
N SER A 290 -2.98 10.07 -1.27
CA SER A 290 -2.88 9.02 -2.28
C SER A 290 -3.55 7.69 -1.91
N SER A 291 -4.21 7.08 -2.90
CA SER A 291 -4.73 5.71 -2.82
C SER A 291 -3.67 4.68 -3.26
N TRP A 292 -2.67 4.44 -2.40
CA TRP A 292 -1.56 3.52 -2.71
C TRP A 292 -1.87 2.04 -2.44
N ALA A 293 -2.95 1.71 -1.73
CA ALA A 293 -3.46 0.34 -1.55
C ALA A 293 -4.24 -0.15 -2.79
N PRO A 294 -4.53 -1.45 -2.95
CA PRO A 294 -5.32 -1.95 -4.09
C PRO A 294 -6.78 -1.50 -3.97
N LEU A 295 -7.44 -1.30 -5.12
CA LEU A 295 -8.85 -0.92 -5.22
C LEU A 295 -9.75 -2.17 -5.32
N SER A 296 -11.05 -2.01 -5.03
CA SER A 296 -12.10 -3.00 -5.25
C SER A 296 -13.34 -2.36 -5.89
N ALA A 297 -14.25 -3.17 -6.42
CA ALA A 297 -15.43 -2.68 -7.12
C ALA A 297 -16.65 -3.61 -7.04
N ASP A 298 -17.83 -3.00 -6.94
CA ASP A 298 -19.12 -3.63 -7.19
C ASP A 298 -19.50 -3.37 -8.66
N HIS A 299 -19.28 -4.39 -9.51
CA HIS A 299 -19.57 -4.30 -10.94
C HIS A 299 -21.06 -4.23 -11.27
N GLU A 300 -21.97 -4.64 -10.38
CA GLU A 300 -23.42 -4.59 -10.61
C GLU A 300 -23.94 -3.16 -10.39
N ARG A 301 -23.42 -2.48 -9.37
CA ARG A 301 -23.72 -1.07 -9.06
C ARG A 301 -22.86 -0.08 -9.83
N GLY A 302 -21.72 -0.52 -10.37
CA GLY A 302 -20.74 0.34 -11.04
C GLY A 302 -19.88 1.15 -10.07
N ILE A 303 -19.79 0.75 -8.79
CA ILE A 303 -19.11 1.50 -7.74
C ILE A 303 -17.67 0.99 -7.57
N VAL A 304 -16.71 1.92 -7.43
CA VAL A 304 -15.31 1.63 -7.04
C VAL A 304 -15.03 2.15 -5.63
N TYR A 305 -14.32 1.36 -4.83
CA TYR A 305 -14.00 1.63 -3.43
C TYR A 305 -12.51 1.92 -3.26
N ILE A 306 -12.21 3.05 -2.64
CA ILE A 306 -10.91 3.71 -2.69
C ILE A 306 -10.43 4.04 -1.26
N PRO A 307 -9.39 3.36 -0.75
CA PRO A 307 -8.75 3.66 0.52
C PRO A 307 -7.64 4.72 0.38
N THR A 308 -7.68 5.82 1.12
CA THR A 308 -6.66 6.90 1.10
C THR A 308 -5.67 6.83 2.28
N ASN A 309 -4.59 7.62 2.17
CA ASN A 309 -3.57 7.82 3.21
C ASN A 309 -3.67 9.23 3.85
N PRO A 310 -2.76 9.60 4.78
CA PRO A 310 -2.65 10.96 5.32
C PRO A 310 -2.36 12.02 4.24
N PRO A 311 -2.58 13.31 4.53
CA PRO A 311 -2.01 14.39 3.73
C PRO A 311 -0.48 14.47 3.92
N THR A 312 0.18 15.40 3.22
CA THR A 312 1.60 15.72 3.38
C THR A 312 2.06 15.71 4.86
N ILE A 313 3.23 15.12 5.12
CA ILE A 313 3.86 14.89 6.44
C ILE A 313 3.05 14.00 7.39
N ASP A 314 3.59 12.81 7.67
CA ASP A 314 2.90 11.73 8.40
C ASP A 314 2.70 11.97 9.90
N TYR A 315 3.41 12.93 10.51
CA TYR A 315 3.52 13.03 11.99
C TYR A 315 3.31 14.43 12.58
N PHE A 316 2.94 15.42 11.78
CA PHE A 316 2.67 16.79 12.25
C PHE A 316 1.54 17.41 11.41
N GLY A 317 0.48 17.86 12.08
CA GLY A 317 -0.71 18.44 11.45
C GLY A 317 -0.81 19.96 11.57
N GLY A 318 0.14 20.63 12.24
CA GLY A 318 0.03 22.05 12.62
C GLY A 318 -0.12 23.05 11.47
N PHE A 319 0.48 22.76 10.31
CA PHE A 319 0.28 23.58 9.11
C PHE A 319 -1.06 23.29 8.41
N ARG A 320 -1.68 22.14 8.67
CA ARG A 320 -2.95 21.68 8.05
C ARG A 320 -4.05 21.42 9.10
N PRO A 321 -4.48 22.44 9.86
CA PRO A 321 -5.55 22.31 10.85
C PRO A 321 -6.90 21.89 10.22
N GLY A 322 -7.80 21.38 11.06
CA GLY A 322 -9.05 20.75 10.64
C GLY A 322 -8.90 19.25 10.31
N HIS A 323 -10.01 18.58 10.00
CA HIS A 323 -10.06 17.12 9.83
C HIS A 323 -9.36 16.60 8.55
N ASN A 324 -9.08 17.48 7.58
CA ASN A 324 -8.41 17.18 6.30
C ASN A 324 -9.12 16.08 5.47
N LEU A 325 -10.43 16.17 5.28
CA LEU A 325 -11.21 15.22 4.47
C LEU A 325 -10.85 15.37 2.97
N PHE A 326 -10.50 14.36 2.18
CA PHE A 326 -10.73 12.91 2.34
C PHE A 326 -9.47 12.09 2.74
N SER A 327 -8.60 12.61 3.61
CA SER A 327 -7.46 11.83 4.13
C SER A 327 -7.90 10.66 5.04
N THR A 328 -7.11 9.59 5.03
CA THR A 328 -7.33 8.31 5.74
C THR A 328 -8.81 7.91 5.76
N SER A 329 -9.40 7.82 4.56
CA SER A 329 -10.83 7.63 4.31
C SER A 329 -11.10 6.47 3.33
N VAL A 330 -12.25 5.84 3.47
CA VAL A 330 -12.84 5.01 2.41
C VAL A 330 -13.75 5.90 1.58
N ILE A 331 -13.56 5.92 0.26
CA ILE A 331 -14.37 6.70 -0.68
C ILE A 331 -15.04 5.73 -1.66
N ALA A 332 -16.34 5.90 -1.90
CA ALA A 332 -17.09 5.17 -2.92
C ALA A 332 -17.48 6.13 -4.06
N LEU A 333 -16.96 5.87 -5.26
CA LEU A 333 -17.25 6.65 -6.46
C LEU A 333 -18.04 5.80 -7.47
N ASP A 334 -18.93 6.44 -8.23
CA ASP A 334 -19.40 5.88 -9.50
C ASP A 334 -18.22 5.79 -10.48
N ALA A 335 -17.95 4.61 -11.03
CA ALA A 335 -16.78 4.40 -11.88
C ALA A 335 -16.92 5.03 -13.28
N ALA A 336 -18.13 5.34 -13.74
CA ALA A 336 -18.37 5.94 -15.05
C ALA A 336 -18.29 7.48 -15.03
N SER A 337 -18.77 8.14 -13.98
CA SER A 337 -18.74 9.61 -13.83
C SER A 337 -17.66 10.14 -12.88
N GLY A 338 -17.15 9.33 -11.95
CA GLY A 338 -16.29 9.78 -10.86
C GLY A 338 -17.03 10.48 -9.73
N GLU A 339 -18.37 10.54 -9.77
CA GLU A 339 -19.18 11.20 -8.75
C GLU A 339 -19.14 10.43 -7.43
N ARG A 340 -19.03 11.16 -6.31
CA ARG A 340 -18.93 10.57 -4.98
C ARG A 340 -20.30 10.09 -4.49
N VAL A 341 -20.49 8.77 -4.43
CA VAL A 341 -21.67 8.13 -3.83
C VAL A 341 -21.67 8.40 -2.33
N TRP A 342 -20.67 7.87 -1.61
CA TRP A 342 -20.48 8.05 -0.17
C TRP A 342 -18.99 8.07 0.18
N HIS A 343 -18.66 8.38 1.43
CA HIS A 343 -17.31 8.26 1.98
C HIS A 343 -17.41 8.09 3.51
N TYR A 344 -16.32 7.62 4.14
CA TYR A 344 -16.17 7.65 5.59
C TYR A 344 -14.70 7.89 5.97
N GLN A 345 -14.44 8.88 6.83
CA GLN A 345 -13.09 9.15 7.34
C GLN A 345 -12.80 8.32 8.59
N ILE A 346 -11.70 7.58 8.57
CA ILE A 346 -11.32 6.64 9.64
C ILE A 346 -10.34 7.27 10.64
N VAL A 347 -9.58 8.30 10.25
CA VAL A 347 -8.76 9.11 11.16
C VAL A 347 -8.91 10.59 10.81
N HIS A 348 -9.33 11.40 11.78
CA HIS A 348 -9.39 12.86 11.64
C HIS A 348 -7.99 13.46 11.84
N ASN A 349 -7.52 14.28 10.90
CA ASN A 349 -6.20 14.93 10.94
C ASN A 349 -5.06 13.92 11.23
N ASP A 350 -4.92 12.90 10.36
CA ASP A 350 -3.94 11.84 10.56
C ASP A 350 -2.51 12.42 10.66
N GLN A 351 -1.86 12.08 11.77
CA GLN A 351 -0.48 12.45 12.13
C GLN A 351 0.23 11.26 12.81
N TRP A 352 -0.11 10.05 12.37
CA TRP A 352 0.41 8.81 12.92
C TRP A 352 0.86 7.78 11.88
N ASN A 353 0.84 8.10 10.58
CA ASN A 353 1.06 7.13 9.49
C ASN A 353 -0.01 6.02 9.52
N TYR A 354 -1.31 6.38 9.67
CA TYR A 354 -2.42 5.42 9.80
C TYR A 354 -3.21 5.15 8.50
N ASP A 355 -2.57 5.37 7.34
CA ASP A 355 -3.05 5.02 6.01
C ASP A 355 -3.78 3.67 5.97
N LEU A 356 -4.87 3.61 5.21
CA LEU A 356 -5.62 2.39 4.97
C LEU A 356 -4.81 1.48 4.02
N PRO A 357 -4.17 0.40 4.52
CA PRO A 357 -3.05 -0.23 3.83
C PRO A 357 -3.46 -1.40 2.92
N ASN A 358 -4.74 -1.73 2.93
CA ASN A 358 -5.34 -2.95 2.37
C ASN A 358 -6.60 -2.56 1.60
N VAL A 359 -6.96 -3.40 0.62
CA VAL A 359 -8.17 -3.26 -0.20
C VAL A 359 -9.44 -3.24 0.68
N PRO A 360 -10.45 -2.41 0.37
CA PRO A 360 -11.76 -2.51 1.01
C PRO A 360 -12.42 -3.82 0.55
N ILE A 361 -12.71 -4.74 1.47
CA ILE A 361 -13.18 -6.09 1.10
C ILE A 361 -14.70 -6.11 1.05
N LEU A 362 -15.29 -6.41 -0.11
CA LEU A 362 -16.74 -6.55 -0.26
C LEU A 362 -17.18 -7.95 0.18
N VAL A 363 -18.33 -8.03 0.86
CA VAL A 363 -18.91 -9.28 1.37
C VAL A 363 -20.41 -9.10 1.61
N ASP A 364 -21.20 -10.17 1.51
CA ASP A 364 -22.60 -10.17 1.94
C ASP A 364 -22.69 -10.85 3.32
N LEU A 365 -23.15 -10.12 4.33
CA LEU A 365 -23.15 -10.55 5.74
C LEU A 365 -24.56 -10.79 6.25
N THR A 366 -24.74 -11.70 7.21
CA THR A 366 -26.04 -11.94 7.87
C THR A 366 -26.04 -11.38 9.29
N VAL A 367 -26.32 -10.08 9.43
CA VAL A 367 -26.30 -9.36 10.71
C VAL A 367 -27.73 -9.22 11.26
N ASP A 368 -27.95 -9.63 12.52
CA ASP A 368 -29.27 -9.73 13.16
C ASP A 368 -30.33 -10.46 12.31
N GLY A 369 -29.91 -11.49 11.55
CA GLY A 369 -30.79 -12.25 10.66
C GLY A 369 -31.22 -11.51 9.38
N ARG A 370 -30.58 -10.39 9.04
CA ARG A 370 -30.77 -9.64 7.79
C ARG A 370 -29.51 -9.71 6.94
N THR A 371 -29.67 -9.89 5.63
CA THR A 371 -28.55 -9.72 4.69
C THR A 371 -28.16 -8.25 4.61
N VAL A 372 -26.88 -7.95 4.73
CA VAL A 372 -26.27 -6.63 4.56
C VAL A 372 -25.19 -6.76 3.50
N GLU A 373 -25.30 -5.98 2.43
CA GLU A 373 -24.30 -5.90 1.38
C GLU A 373 -23.17 -4.97 1.86
N ALA A 374 -22.10 -5.54 2.38
CA ALA A 374 -21.11 -4.80 3.15
C ALA A 374 -19.78 -4.57 2.42
N VAL A 375 -19.04 -3.58 2.90
CA VAL A 375 -17.61 -3.39 2.66
C VAL A 375 -16.87 -3.27 4.00
N VAL A 376 -15.77 -4.02 4.11
CA VAL A 376 -14.94 -4.15 5.31
C VAL A 376 -13.60 -3.46 5.06
N GLN A 377 -13.28 -2.43 5.84
CA GLN A 377 -11.97 -1.78 5.82
C GLN A 377 -11.17 -2.15 7.07
N THR A 378 -9.99 -2.73 6.85
CA THR A 378 -9.01 -3.02 7.90
C THR A 378 -7.94 -1.94 7.97
N THR A 379 -7.46 -1.60 9.18
CA THR A 379 -6.56 -0.45 9.41
C THR A 379 -5.17 -0.85 9.96
N LYS A 380 -4.24 0.12 9.97
CA LYS A 380 -2.97 0.02 10.72
C LYS A 380 -3.16 0.03 12.24
N THR A 381 -4.24 0.60 12.75
CA THR A 381 -4.54 0.67 14.20
C THR A 381 -5.03 -0.66 14.78
N GLY A 382 -5.51 -1.59 13.96
CA GLY A 382 -6.11 -2.84 14.41
C GLY A 382 -7.63 -2.78 14.61
N LEU A 383 -8.22 -1.65 14.23
CA LEU A 383 -9.66 -1.48 14.13
C LEU A 383 -10.14 -2.03 12.77
N ILE A 384 -11.38 -2.51 12.74
CA ILE A 384 -12.03 -3.02 11.53
C ILE A 384 -13.34 -2.26 11.40
N PHE A 385 -13.50 -1.52 10.31
CA PHE A 385 -14.68 -0.72 10.02
C PHE A 385 -15.54 -1.46 8.99
N VAL A 386 -16.86 -1.46 9.16
CA VAL A 386 -17.80 -2.15 8.27
C VAL A 386 -18.98 -1.25 7.96
N PHE A 387 -19.26 -1.06 6.68
CA PHE A 387 -20.32 -0.21 6.16
C PHE A 387 -21.19 -1.00 5.17
N ASP A 388 -22.45 -0.62 5.01
CA ASP A 388 -23.22 -0.97 3.82
C ASP A 388 -22.51 -0.38 2.58
N ARG A 389 -22.23 -1.21 1.57
CA ARG A 389 -21.41 -0.83 0.40
C ARG A 389 -22.14 0.12 -0.55
N THR A 390 -23.46 0.25 -0.45
CA THR A 390 -24.29 1.14 -1.27
C THR A 390 -24.44 2.51 -0.62
N THR A 391 -24.60 2.59 0.71
CA THR A 391 -24.94 3.83 1.42
C THR A 391 -23.79 4.44 2.25
N GLY A 392 -22.82 3.62 2.69
CA GLY A 392 -21.82 4.03 3.66
C GLY A 392 -22.31 4.04 5.11
N GLU A 393 -23.53 3.58 5.40
CA GLU A 393 -24.05 3.49 6.77
C GLU A 393 -23.27 2.41 7.56
N PRO A 394 -22.78 2.69 8.79
CA PRO A 394 -22.06 1.71 9.59
C PRO A 394 -22.94 0.51 10.00
N VAL A 395 -22.42 -0.70 9.78
CA VAL A 395 -23.13 -1.96 10.11
C VAL A 395 -23.21 -2.19 11.63
N TRP A 396 -22.21 -1.69 12.36
CA TRP A 396 -22.22 -1.55 13.81
C TRP A 396 -21.87 -0.11 14.20
N PRO A 397 -22.32 0.39 15.37
CA PRO A 397 -22.02 1.75 15.80
C PRO A 397 -20.53 2.05 15.80
N ILE A 398 -20.18 3.27 15.34
CA ILE A 398 -18.86 3.87 15.48
C ILE A 398 -19.03 5.07 16.40
N GLU A 399 -18.20 5.16 17.44
CA GLU A 399 -18.28 6.19 18.48
C GLU A 399 -17.13 7.20 18.33
N GLU A 400 -17.44 8.49 18.49
CA GLU A 400 -16.44 9.55 18.58
C GLU A 400 -15.83 9.56 19.98
N VAL A 401 -14.67 8.90 20.12
CA VAL A 401 -13.99 8.74 21.41
C VAL A 401 -13.00 9.90 21.62
N PRO A 402 -13.06 10.64 22.75
CA PRO A 402 -12.07 11.68 23.06
C PRO A 402 -10.64 11.14 23.16
N VAL A 403 -9.69 11.80 22.50
CA VAL A 403 -8.28 11.37 22.45
C VAL A 403 -7.32 12.36 23.12
N PRO A 404 -6.14 11.91 23.58
CA PRO A 404 -5.11 12.81 24.13
C PRO A 404 -4.69 13.87 23.11
N GLN A 405 -4.64 15.13 23.55
CA GLN A 405 -4.29 16.27 22.69
C GLN A 405 -2.77 16.52 22.65
N THR A 406 -2.32 17.24 21.61
CA THR A 406 -0.89 17.52 21.39
C THR A 406 -0.27 18.44 22.45
N GLU A 407 0.99 18.15 22.81
CA GLU A 407 1.87 19.03 23.60
C GLU A 407 3.02 19.63 22.75
N VAL A 408 3.02 19.37 21.43
CA VAL A 408 3.94 19.96 20.46
C VAL A 408 3.47 21.37 20.11
N PRO A 409 4.31 22.41 20.22
CA PRO A 409 3.99 23.76 19.75
C PRO A 409 3.56 23.79 18.27
N GLY A 410 2.66 24.70 17.92
CA GLY A 410 2.15 24.85 16.55
C GLY A 410 1.28 23.70 16.02
N ASN A 411 1.32 22.52 16.62
CA ASN A 411 0.58 21.35 16.17
C ASN A 411 -0.93 21.47 16.48
N TRP A 412 -1.76 20.89 15.61
CA TRP A 412 -3.21 20.75 15.78
C TRP A 412 -3.53 19.27 16.01
N THR A 413 -4.58 18.94 16.77
CA THR A 413 -5.10 17.57 16.92
C THR A 413 -6.62 17.58 16.99
N ALA A 414 -7.28 16.56 16.42
CA ALA A 414 -8.72 16.38 16.56
C ALA A 414 -9.08 16.04 18.02
N ALA A 415 -10.22 16.56 18.50
CA ALA A 415 -10.68 16.34 19.87
C ALA A 415 -11.11 14.87 20.13
N THR A 416 -11.66 14.23 19.10
CA THR A 416 -12.15 12.85 19.09
C THR A 416 -11.58 12.09 17.88
N GLN A 417 -11.73 10.76 17.90
CA GLN A 417 -11.46 9.89 16.75
C GLN A 417 -12.55 8.81 16.63
N PRO A 418 -12.87 8.34 15.42
CA PRO A 418 -13.83 7.26 15.21
C PRO A 418 -13.31 5.91 15.76
N VAL A 419 -14.11 5.24 16.59
CA VAL A 419 -13.82 3.88 17.08
C VAL A 419 -15.02 2.95 16.86
N PRO A 420 -14.90 1.87 16.05
CA PRO A 420 -15.99 0.94 15.83
C PRO A 420 -16.23 0.06 17.07
N THR A 421 -17.49 -0.16 17.41
CA THR A 421 -17.88 -1.00 18.57
C THR A 421 -17.74 -2.50 18.31
N ARG A 422 -17.69 -2.92 17.04
CA ARG A 422 -17.42 -4.29 16.59
C ARG A 422 -16.72 -4.29 15.22
N PRO A 423 -15.95 -5.34 14.88
CA PRO A 423 -15.41 -6.38 15.76
C PRO A 423 -14.49 -5.84 16.86
N GLU A 424 -14.09 -6.67 17.83
CA GLU A 424 -13.10 -6.24 18.84
C GLU A 424 -11.74 -5.89 18.19
N PRO A 425 -11.02 -4.87 18.69
CA PRO A 425 -9.69 -4.51 18.20
C PRO A 425 -8.73 -5.70 18.16
N MET A 426 -7.96 -5.83 17.08
CA MET A 426 -7.02 -6.93 16.85
C MET A 426 -6.06 -7.13 18.03
N GLU A 427 -5.49 -6.04 18.52
CA GLU A 427 -4.80 -5.96 19.82
C GLU A 427 -5.51 -4.97 20.74
N PRO A 428 -5.41 -5.12 22.07
CA PRO A 428 -5.84 -4.10 23.01
C PRO A 428 -5.24 -2.73 22.66
N LEU A 429 -6.06 -1.68 22.72
CA LEU A 429 -5.59 -0.31 22.59
C LEU A 429 -4.91 0.08 23.92
N GLY A 430 -3.65 0.52 23.83
CA GLY A 430 -2.79 0.77 24.98
C GLY A 430 -2.05 -0.49 25.47
N LEU A 431 -1.51 -0.41 26.68
CA LEU A 431 -0.84 -1.53 27.35
C LEU A 431 -1.38 -1.68 28.76
N PRO A 432 -2.53 -2.36 28.95
CA PRO A 432 -3.09 -2.58 30.28
C PRO A 432 -2.14 -3.42 31.13
N SER A 433 -2.21 -3.30 32.47
CA SER A 433 -1.25 -3.99 33.35
C SER A 433 -1.31 -5.52 33.28
N SER A 434 -2.38 -6.10 32.76
CA SER A 434 -2.51 -7.53 32.43
C SER A 434 -1.70 -7.97 31.20
N GLU A 435 -1.13 -7.03 30.44
CA GLU A 435 -0.42 -7.27 29.18
C GLU A 435 1.09 -6.94 29.28
N VAL A 436 1.57 -6.67 30.49
CA VAL A 436 2.99 -6.44 30.81
C VAL A 436 3.65 -7.75 31.26
N VAL A 437 4.84 -8.03 30.74
CA VAL A 437 5.61 -9.26 30.96
C VAL A 437 5.82 -9.58 32.46
N ASP A 438 5.57 -10.82 32.83
CA ASP A 438 5.60 -11.27 34.22
C ASP A 438 6.15 -12.69 34.44
N PHE A 439 6.95 -13.21 33.50
CA PHE A 439 7.61 -14.52 33.61
C PHE A 439 8.31 -14.75 34.97
N THR A 440 8.78 -13.68 35.61
CA THR A 440 9.14 -13.65 37.04
C THR A 440 8.65 -12.35 37.69
N PRO A 441 8.43 -12.32 39.02
CA PRO A 441 8.09 -11.10 39.77
C PRO A 441 9.11 -9.97 39.58
N GLU A 442 10.40 -10.31 39.45
CA GLU A 442 11.52 -9.39 39.27
C GLU A 442 11.44 -8.69 37.90
N ILE A 443 11.21 -9.46 36.84
CA ILE A 443 10.98 -8.94 35.49
C ILE A 443 9.73 -8.04 35.47
N ARG A 444 8.63 -8.45 36.11
CA ARG A 444 7.41 -7.64 36.20
C ARG A 444 7.67 -6.31 36.93
N ALA A 445 8.36 -6.36 38.07
CA ALA A 445 8.68 -5.18 38.87
C ALA A 445 9.61 -4.21 38.11
N GLU A 446 10.54 -4.72 37.30
CA GLU A 446 11.40 -3.90 36.45
C GLU A 446 10.66 -3.31 35.24
N ALA A 447 9.85 -4.10 34.53
CA ALA A 447 9.00 -3.60 33.45
C ALA A 447 8.09 -2.46 33.93
N MET A 448 7.43 -2.63 35.08
CA MET A 448 6.62 -1.58 35.71
C MET A 448 7.43 -0.38 36.23
N ARG A 449 8.74 -0.52 36.46
CA ARG A 449 9.65 0.60 36.79
C ARG A 449 10.02 1.39 35.53
N ILE A 450 10.26 0.69 34.42
CA ILE A 450 10.58 1.28 33.12
C ILE A 450 9.37 2.03 32.56
N LEU A 451 8.18 1.44 32.63
CA LEU A 451 6.93 2.02 32.12
C LEU A 451 6.58 3.37 32.77
N LYS A 452 6.93 3.59 34.05
CA LYS A 452 6.73 4.88 34.75
C LYS A 452 7.47 6.07 34.14
N ARG A 453 8.41 5.83 33.22
CA ARG A 453 9.13 6.89 32.49
C ARG A 453 8.41 7.34 31.23
N TYR A 454 7.35 6.66 30.81
CA TYR A 454 6.63 6.91 29.56
C TYR A 454 5.15 7.21 29.84
N ARG A 455 4.52 7.96 28.93
CA ARG A 455 3.06 7.89 28.78
C ARG A 455 2.77 6.78 27.79
N VAL A 456 1.99 5.78 28.18
CA VAL A 456 1.65 4.63 27.33
C VAL A 456 0.14 4.56 27.18
N ASP A 457 -0.35 4.63 25.94
CA ASP A 457 -1.77 4.77 25.63
C ASP A 457 -2.08 4.14 24.25
N GLY A 458 -3.33 4.27 23.79
CA GLY A 458 -3.81 3.78 22.49
C GLY A 458 -3.17 4.45 21.26
N PRO A 459 -3.64 4.11 20.05
CA PRO A 459 -3.02 4.52 18.80
C PRO A 459 -2.95 6.04 18.59
N PHE A 460 -3.95 6.78 19.06
CA PHE A 460 -4.08 8.22 18.79
C PHE A 460 -3.30 9.13 19.75
N LEU A 461 -2.36 8.60 20.55
CA LEU A 461 -1.49 9.43 21.39
C LEU A 461 -0.50 10.23 20.51
N PRO A 462 -0.49 11.58 20.56
CA PRO A 462 0.43 12.40 19.75
C PRO A 462 1.89 12.20 20.16
N ARG A 463 2.81 12.53 19.24
CA ARG A 463 4.26 12.54 19.56
C ARG A 463 4.59 13.67 20.54
N LEU A 464 5.77 13.55 21.17
CA LEU A 464 6.42 14.66 21.87
C LEU A 464 7.56 15.19 20.99
N HIS A 465 7.96 16.44 21.21
CA HIS A 465 9.06 17.06 20.46
C HIS A 465 10.43 16.85 21.14
N GLU A 466 11.51 17.05 20.39
CA GLU A 466 12.86 17.20 20.96
C GLU A 466 12.95 18.47 21.82
N GLY A 467 13.58 18.34 22.99
CA GLY A 467 13.59 19.39 24.00
C GLY A 467 12.33 19.49 24.87
N TYR A 468 11.32 18.62 24.70
CA TYR A 468 10.15 18.55 25.61
C TYR A 468 10.60 18.35 27.07
N GLY A 469 10.22 19.30 27.93
CA GLY A 469 10.67 19.39 29.33
C GLY A 469 9.71 18.84 30.38
N GLY A 470 8.71 18.05 29.97
CA GLY A 470 7.72 17.47 30.87
C GLY A 470 8.20 16.22 31.64
N PRO A 471 7.31 15.54 32.38
CA PRO A 471 7.67 14.50 33.35
C PRO A 471 7.94 13.10 32.75
N VAL A 472 7.81 12.93 31.44
CA VAL A 472 7.99 11.64 30.74
C VAL A 472 9.07 11.72 29.66
N GLU A 473 9.81 10.62 29.50
CA GLU A 473 10.81 10.46 28.45
C GLU A 473 10.18 10.41 27.05
N GLU A 474 9.01 9.80 26.88
CA GLU A 474 8.32 9.69 25.57
C GLU A 474 6.83 9.34 25.71
N ASN A 475 6.06 9.65 24.66
CA ASN A 475 4.71 9.13 24.41
C ASN A 475 4.79 7.86 23.54
N ILE A 476 4.30 6.75 24.07
CA ILE A 476 4.27 5.43 23.42
C ILE A 476 2.83 5.05 23.08
N ARG A 477 2.58 4.74 21.80
CA ARG A 477 1.31 4.16 21.36
C ARG A 477 1.45 2.64 21.34
N CYS A 478 0.55 1.93 22.00
CA CYS A 478 0.42 0.48 21.89
C CYS A 478 -0.90 0.12 21.21
N TYR A 479 -0.81 -0.67 20.14
CA TYR A 479 -1.93 -1.12 19.30
C TYR A 479 -1.42 -2.26 18.41
N GLY A 480 -2.22 -2.75 17.45
CA GLY A 480 -1.72 -3.72 16.47
C GLY A 480 -2.73 -4.02 15.37
N GLY A 481 -2.39 -3.65 14.14
CA GLY A 481 -3.18 -3.90 12.94
C GLY A 481 -2.32 -4.29 11.75
N LEU A 482 -2.85 -4.11 10.55
CA LEU A 482 -2.24 -4.61 9.31
C LEU A 482 -1.43 -3.54 8.58
N ASN A 483 -0.71 -3.95 7.56
CA ASN A 483 0.15 -3.09 6.72
C ASN A 483 0.48 -3.85 5.41
N ILE A 484 1.15 -3.19 4.48
CA ILE A 484 1.46 -3.67 3.12
C ILE A 484 1.92 -5.14 3.03
N THR A 485 2.75 -5.66 3.95
CA THR A 485 3.30 -7.03 3.90
C THR A 485 2.34 -8.15 4.31
N HIS A 486 1.12 -7.83 4.75
CA HIS A 486 0.16 -8.80 5.30
C HIS A 486 -1.28 -8.28 5.14
N PRO A 487 -1.86 -8.35 3.92
CA PRO A 487 -3.24 -7.99 3.71
C PRO A 487 -4.20 -9.02 4.35
N ALA A 488 -5.30 -8.52 4.93
CA ALA A 488 -6.39 -9.38 5.40
C ALA A 488 -6.96 -10.24 4.26
N THR A 489 -7.57 -11.36 4.60
CA THR A 489 -8.26 -12.28 3.68
C THR A 489 -9.65 -12.56 4.23
N LEU A 490 -10.67 -12.70 3.37
CA LEU A 490 -12.03 -12.99 3.80
C LEU A 490 -12.58 -14.20 3.03
N ASP A 491 -13.22 -15.13 3.74
CA ASP A 491 -14.02 -16.18 3.11
C ASP A 491 -15.46 -15.70 2.93
N PRO A 492 -15.92 -15.41 1.70
CA PRO A 492 -17.26 -14.89 1.44
C PRO A 492 -18.35 -15.95 1.57
N THR A 493 -18.01 -17.25 1.68
CA THR A 493 -18.98 -18.33 1.88
C THR A 493 -19.35 -18.51 3.36
N THR A 494 -18.53 -17.97 4.27
CA THR A 494 -18.73 -18.04 5.72
C THR A 494 -18.82 -16.69 6.41
N GLY A 495 -18.39 -15.61 5.75
CA GLY A 495 -18.29 -14.27 6.34
C GLY A 495 -17.12 -14.14 7.34
N ILE A 496 -16.12 -15.03 7.28
CA ILE A 496 -15.00 -15.01 8.22
C ILE A 496 -13.82 -14.21 7.65
N LEU A 497 -13.36 -13.21 8.40
CA LEU A 497 -12.18 -12.39 8.12
C LEU A 497 -10.96 -12.96 8.87
N TYR A 498 -9.85 -13.14 8.16
CA TYR A 498 -8.57 -13.62 8.66
C TYR A 498 -7.53 -12.51 8.57
N ALA A 499 -6.83 -12.25 9.67
CA ALA A 499 -5.81 -11.21 9.75
C ALA A 499 -4.60 -11.65 10.60
N SER A 500 -3.40 -11.61 10.00
CA SER A 500 -2.16 -11.63 10.77
C SER A 500 -1.90 -10.24 11.35
N HIS A 501 -1.56 -10.18 12.64
CA HIS A 501 -1.33 -8.93 13.35
C HIS A 501 -0.41 -9.16 14.56
N ARG A 502 0.11 -8.08 15.13
CA ARG A 502 0.90 -8.12 16.36
C ARG A 502 0.80 -6.83 17.14
N ARG A 503 0.99 -6.90 18.45
CA ARG A 503 1.18 -5.69 19.27
C ARG A 503 2.48 -4.97 18.90
N ASN A 504 2.33 -3.70 18.56
CA ASN A 504 3.39 -2.74 18.30
C ASN A 504 3.29 -1.63 19.34
N CYS A 505 4.37 -1.38 20.08
CA CYS A 505 4.46 -0.31 21.09
C CYS A 505 5.49 0.73 20.66
N SER A 506 5.08 1.68 19.82
CA SER A 506 5.96 2.62 19.12
C SER A 506 5.84 4.06 19.63
N GLY A 507 7.00 4.66 19.87
CA GLY A 507 7.19 6.07 20.20
C GLY A 507 7.91 6.80 19.07
N GLY A 508 8.95 7.54 19.41
CA GLY A 508 9.71 8.45 18.57
C GLY A 508 9.22 9.90 18.64
N ARG A 509 10.17 10.84 18.58
CA ARG A 509 9.92 12.28 18.70
C ARG A 509 9.61 12.95 17.37
N LEU A 510 9.26 14.24 17.46
CA LEU A 510 9.40 15.20 16.37
C LEU A 510 10.67 16.04 16.54
N THR A 511 11.37 16.28 15.44
CA THR A 511 12.52 17.19 15.32
C THR A 511 12.07 18.44 14.57
N ALA A 512 12.71 19.59 14.80
CA ALA A 512 12.39 20.80 14.05
C ALA A 512 12.75 20.61 12.57
N GLY A 513 11.85 20.98 11.64
CA GLY A 513 12.07 20.69 10.21
C GLY A 513 13.36 21.32 9.66
N VAL A 514 13.75 22.49 10.16
CA VAL A 514 14.99 23.20 9.78
C VAL A 514 16.28 22.50 10.23
N ASP A 515 16.22 21.56 11.17
CA ASP A 515 17.37 20.73 11.60
C ASP A 515 17.42 19.38 10.85
N ALA A 516 16.43 19.08 10.00
CA ALA A 516 16.24 17.79 9.33
C ALA A 516 16.07 17.88 7.79
N ASP A 517 15.72 19.06 7.25
CA ASP A 517 15.66 19.31 5.81
C ASP A 517 17.07 19.26 5.18
N ASP A 518 17.22 18.43 4.14
CA ASP A 518 18.39 18.46 3.26
C ASP A 518 17.99 19.12 1.92
N PRO A 519 18.45 20.35 1.64
CA PRO A 519 18.18 21.02 0.37
C PRO A 519 19.02 20.48 -0.80
N GLU A 520 20.04 19.66 -0.54
CA GLU A 520 20.90 19.03 -1.55
C GLU A 520 20.48 17.59 -1.88
N ASP A 521 19.59 16.96 -1.09
CA ASP A 521 19.07 15.61 -1.42
C ASP A 521 18.30 15.68 -2.76
N PRO A 522 18.60 14.82 -3.75
CA PRO A 522 17.88 14.76 -5.03
C PRO A 522 16.42 14.30 -4.93
N LYS A 523 15.88 14.00 -3.73
CA LYS A 523 14.49 13.57 -3.51
C LYS A 523 13.55 14.64 -2.98
N THR A 524 13.97 15.43 -1.97
CA THR A 524 13.16 16.46 -1.28
C THR A 524 12.21 17.23 -2.21
N THR A 525 10.94 17.40 -1.85
CA THR A 525 9.97 18.17 -2.65
C THR A 525 9.29 19.26 -1.86
N GLY A 526 8.61 20.19 -2.53
CA GLY A 526 8.11 21.43 -1.93
C GLY A 526 9.23 22.44 -1.63
N VAL A 527 8.87 23.56 -0.99
CA VAL A 527 9.78 24.68 -0.72
C VAL A 527 9.69 25.23 0.70
N THR A 528 8.56 25.13 1.38
CA THR A 528 8.38 25.63 2.75
C THR A 528 8.59 24.51 3.76
N ILE A 529 9.75 24.54 4.42
CA ILE A 529 10.12 23.62 5.51
C ILE A 529 9.09 23.71 6.65
N ALA A 530 8.58 22.56 7.10
CA ALA A 530 7.61 22.48 8.19
C ALA A 530 8.24 22.83 9.56
N GLU A 531 7.42 23.27 10.52
CA GLU A 531 7.92 23.54 11.88
C GLU A 531 8.49 22.28 12.54
N TRP A 532 7.77 21.15 12.40
CA TRP A 532 8.13 19.86 12.98
C TRP A 532 7.99 18.72 11.97
N VAL A 533 8.92 17.77 12.00
CA VAL A 533 8.99 16.61 11.10
C VAL A 533 9.33 15.33 11.86
N ALA A 534 9.39 14.19 11.16
CA ALA A 534 9.79 12.90 11.72
C ALA A 534 11.16 12.97 12.41
N GLY A 535 11.18 12.94 13.74
CA GLY A 535 12.41 12.87 14.52
C GLY A 535 12.87 11.43 14.79
N PRO A 536 13.89 11.24 15.64
CA PRO A 536 14.39 9.92 16.01
C PRO A 536 13.28 8.97 16.48
N GLY A 537 13.22 7.79 15.85
CA GLY A 537 12.27 6.73 16.19
C GLY A 537 12.52 6.12 17.58
N GLY A 538 11.43 5.72 18.25
CA GLY A 538 11.46 5.22 19.63
C GLY A 538 10.38 4.16 19.89
N GLY A 539 10.36 3.65 21.11
CA GLY A 539 9.52 2.52 21.53
C GLY A 539 9.90 2.05 22.94
N LEU A 540 9.17 1.06 23.47
CA LEU A 540 9.52 0.50 24.78
C LEU A 540 10.88 -0.22 24.74
N PRO A 541 11.84 0.13 25.62
CA PRO A 541 13.09 -0.61 25.73
C PRO A 541 12.82 -1.98 26.36
N ARG A 542 13.72 -2.94 26.12
CA ARG A 542 13.62 -4.31 26.66
C ARG A 542 13.98 -4.34 28.16
N VAL A 543 13.26 -5.14 28.94
CA VAL A 543 13.56 -5.47 30.34
C VAL A 543 14.51 -6.67 30.38
N GLN A 544 15.77 -6.45 30.78
CA GLN A 544 16.83 -7.49 30.80
C GLN A 544 17.06 -8.22 29.45
N GLY A 545 16.63 -7.63 28.33
CA GLY A 545 16.67 -8.27 27.00
C GLY A 545 15.35 -8.89 26.55
N LEU A 546 14.32 -8.93 27.39
CA LEU A 546 12.96 -9.37 27.06
C LEU A 546 12.06 -8.18 26.64
N PRO A 547 11.07 -8.37 25.75
CA PRO A 547 10.03 -7.36 25.49
C PRO A 547 9.23 -7.02 26.74
N ILE A 548 8.81 -5.75 26.88
CA ILE A 548 7.92 -5.32 27.98
C ILE A 548 6.45 -5.77 27.80
N PRO A 549 5.86 -5.73 26.58
CA PRO A 549 4.62 -6.45 26.32
C PRO A 549 4.83 -7.96 26.47
N GLN A 550 3.90 -8.64 27.13
CA GLN A 550 3.94 -10.09 27.29
C GLN A 550 3.58 -10.83 25.97
N PRO A 551 3.93 -12.11 25.79
CA PRO A 551 3.50 -12.87 24.63
C PRO A 551 1.97 -13.10 24.61
N PRO A 552 1.35 -13.34 23.44
CA PRO A 552 1.98 -13.59 22.15
C PRO A 552 2.49 -12.32 21.45
N TYR A 553 3.62 -12.46 20.78
CA TYR A 553 4.28 -11.41 20.02
C TYR A 553 3.76 -11.26 18.58
N ASN A 554 2.92 -12.20 18.12
CA ASN A 554 2.33 -12.22 16.77
C ASN A 554 1.21 -13.27 16.70
N ARG A 555 0.13 -12.95 15.99
CA ARG A 555 -1.10 -13.74 15.87
C ARG A 555 -1.54 -13.82 14.41
N LEU A 556 -2.30 -14.86 14.09
CA LEU A 556 -3.29 -14.88 13.01
C LEU A 556 -4.65 -15.16 13.67
N SER A 557 -5.60 -14.25 13.49
CA SER A 557 -6.92 -14.31 14.12
C SER A 557 -8.02 -14.41 13.07
N ALA A 558 -9.09 -15.13 13.41
CA ALA A 558 -10.32 -15.22 12.64
C ALA A 558 -11.46 -14.48 13.35
N PHE A 559 -12.20 -13.67 12.60
CA PHE A 559 -13.37 -12.91 13.07
C PHE A 559 -14.59 -13.30 12.24
N ASP A 560 -15.68 -13.67 12.88
CA ASP A 560 -16.97 -13.84 12.20
C ASP A 560 -17.59 -12.46 11.97
N MET A 561 -17.65 -12.03 10.72
CA MET A 561 -18.20 -10.71 10.36
C MET A 561 -19.73 -10.71 10.32
N ASN A 562 -20.41 -11.84 10.54
CA ASN A 562 -21.87 -11.86 10.76
C ASN A 562 -22.24 -11.36 12.17
N THR A 563 -21.35 -11.57 13.15
CA THR A 563 -21.57 -11.23 14.57
C THR A 563 -20.63 -10.16 15.11
N GLY A 564 -19.43 -10.04 14.54
CA GLY A 564 -18.32 -9.24 15.06
C GLY A 564 -17.47 -9.96 16.12
N GLU A 565 -17.66 -11.27 16.34
CA GLU A 565 -16.92 -12.04 17.34
C GLU A 565 -15.60 -12.62 16.81
N ARG A 566 -14.57 -12.68 17.66
CA ARG A 566 -13.31 -13.37 17.34
C ARG A 566 -13.48 -14.86 17.61
N LEU A 567 -13.47 -15.68 16.55
CA LEU A 567 -13.64 -17.14 16.63
C LEU A 567 -12.43 -17.82 17.29
N TRP A 568 -11.23 -17.47 16.84
CA TRP A 568 -9.98 -18.07 17.31
C TRP A 568 -8.77 -17.21 16.95
N TRP A 569 -7.62 -17.52 17.56
CA TRP A 569 -6.31 -17.05 17.11
C TRP A 569 -5.24 -18.14 17.29
N ILE A 570 -4.24 -18.12 16.43
CA ILE A 570 -3.04 -18.98 16.46
C ILE A 570 -1.76 -18.11 16.46
N PRO A 571 -0.63 -18.59 17.02
CA PRO A 571 0.66 -17.92 16.86
C PRO A 571 1.12 -17.97 15.39
N ILE A 572 1.92 -16.97 14.99
CA ILE A 572 2.65 -16.95 13.72
C ILE A 572 4.13 -16.78 13.99
N GLY A 573 4.98 -17.59 13.34
CA GLY A 573 6.43 -17.52 13.45
C GLY A 573 6.99 -18.09 14.75
N GLN A 574 8.31 -18.19 14.83
CA GLN A 574 9.01 -18.75 15.99
C GLN A 574 9.50 -17.69 16.97
N VAL A 575 9.39 -18.00 18.26
CA VAL A 575 9.94 -17.19 19.36
C VAL A 575 11.44 -16.98 19.17
N GLU A 576 11.90 -15.74 19.38
CA GLU A 576 13.31 -15.34 19.35
C GLU A 576 14.15 -16.19 20.32
N ASP A 577 15.31 -16.70 19.86
CA ASP A 577 16.18 -17.54 20.69
C ASP A 577 16.67 -16.83 21.96
N GLY A 578 16.86 -15.51 21.91
CA GLY A 578 17.17 -14.69 23.09
C GLY A 578 16.05 -14.64 24.14
N ILE A 579 14.79 -14.92 23.76
CA ILE A 579 13.66 -15.07 24.69
C ILE A 579 13.57 -16.54 25.15
N ARG A 580 13.73 -17.51 24.23
CA ARG A 580 13.68 -18.95 24.54
C ARG A 580 14.79 -19.41 25.48
N GLY A 581 16.01 -18.87 25.32
CA GLY A 581 17.18 -19.19 26.14
C GLY A 581 17.33 -18.34 27.41
N HIS A 582 16.37 -17.47 27.71
CA HIS A 582 16.50 -16.55 28.84
C HIS A 582 16.33 -17.26 30.20
N PRO A 583 17.09 -16.91 31.26
CA PRO A 583 16.92 -17.52 32.58
C PRO A 583 15.51 -17.33 33.17
N ALA A 584 14.88 -16.18 32.91
CA ALA A 584 13.53 -15.88 33.40
C ALA A 584 12.40 -16.59 32.63
N THR A 585 12.66 -17.29 31.52
CA THR A 585 11.65 -18.05 30.75
C THR A 585 11.74 -19.56 30.96
N GLN A 586 12.65 -20.03 31.84
CA GLN A 586 12.79 -21.45 32.13
C GLN A 586 11.52 -22.00 32.81
N GLY A 587 10.88 -22.99 32.18
CA GLY A 587 9.60 -23.55 32.63
C GLY A 587 8.35 -22.78 32.17
N VAL A 588 8.49 -21.68 31.43
CA VAL A 588 7.35 -20.97 30.81
C VAL A 588 6.95 -21.68 29.51
N ASP A 589 5.65 -21.93 29.32
CA ASP A 589 5.15 -22.38 28.02
C ASP A 589 5.16 -21.22 27.01
N LEU A 590 6.03 -21.35 26.01
CA LEU A 590 6.17 -20.40 24.91
C LEU A 590 5.56 -20.95 23.58
N SER A 591 4.85 -22.08 23.61
CA SER A 591 4.24 -22.73 22.44
C SER A 591 3.31 -21.80 21.66
N ARG A 592 2.53 -20.98 22.37
CA ARG A 592 1.57 -20.00 21.80
C ARG A 592 2.16 -18.59 21.61
N ALA A 593 3.46 -18.37 21.83
CA ALA A 593 4.02 -17.02 21.89
C ALA A 593 4.32 -16.35 20.52
N GLY A 594 4.47 -17.12 19.44
CA GLY A 594 4.73 -16.56 18.09
C GLY A 594 6.10 -15.87 17.93
N GLY A 595 6.31 -15.22 16.77
CA GLY A 595 7.60 -14.67 16.35
C GLY A 595 7.50 -13.39 15.52
N GLY A 596 8.64 -12.77 15.20
CA GLY A 596 8.67 -11.41 14.64
C GLY A 596 8.17 -11.22 13.18
N GLY A 597 7.90 -12.30 12.44
CA GLY A 597 7.55 -12.24 11.01
C GLY A 597 6.04 -12.29 10.74
N LEU A 598 5.51 -11.32 10.00
CA LEU A 598 4.07 -11.20 9.72
C LEU A 598 3.65 -12.08 8.53
N SER A 599 2.53 -12.79 8.64
CA SER A 599 2.09 -13.81 7.68
C SER A 599 1.32 -13.22 6.49
N ILE A 600 1.36 -13.91 5.35
CA ILE A 600 0.47 -13.66 4.20
C ILE A 600 -0.55 -14.80 4.08
N GLN A 601 -1.81 -14.47 3.77
CA GLN A 601 -2.92 -15.43 3.70
C GLN A 601 -3.61 -15.48 2.32
N MET A 602 -4.30 -16.59 2.07
CA MET A 602 -5.47 -16.69 1.18
C MET A 602 -6.35 -17.87 1.63
N VAL A 603 -7.61 -17.95 1.18
CA VAL A 603 -8.48 -19.11 1.41
C VAL A 603 -8.66 -19.90 0.11
N ALA A 604 -8.57 -21.23 0.19
CA ALA A 604 -8.79 -22.16 -0.91
C ALA A 604 -9.72 -23.30 -0.44
N GLY A 605 -10.94 -23.35 -0.98
CA GLY A 605 -11.97 -24.30 -0.53
C GLY A 605 -12.28 -24.15 0.95
N ASP A 606 -12.08 -25.22 1.73
CA ASP A 606 -12.25 -25.22 3.18
C ASP A 606 -10.97 -24.90 4.00
N LEU A 607 -9.87 -24.58 3.32
CA LEU A 607 -8.58 -24.33 3.96
C LEU A 607 -8.17 -22.86 3.94
N LEU A 608 -7.65 -22.39 5.08
CA LEU A 608 -6.88 -21.16 5.17
C LEU A 608 -5.39 -21.50 4.96
N TYR A 609 -4.78 -20.93 3.93
CA TYR A 609 -3.33 -21.05 3.72
C TYR A 609 -2.62 -19.84 4.32
N ALA A 610 -1.57 -20.10 5.10
CA ALA A 610 -0.78 -19.04 5.75
C ALA A 610 0.70 -19.41 5.89
N THR A 611 1.58 -18.43 5.72
CA THR A 611 3.03 -18.60 5.95
C THR A 611 3.42 -18.29 7.39
N GLU A 612 4.62 -18.68 7.82
CA GLU A 612 5.22 -18.24 9.10
C GLU A 612 5.76 -16.79 9.06
N GLY A 613 5.42 -16.05 8.00
CA GLY A 613 5.88 -14.69 7.74
C GLY A 613 7.35 -14.56 7.37
N SER A 614 7.76 -13.33 7.05
CA SER A 614 9.04 -13.02 6.41
C SER A 614 10.31 -13.28 7.25
N SER A 615 10.13 -13.62 8.54
CA SER A 615 11.20 -13.97 9.49
C SER A 615 11.00 -15.36 10.14
N GLY A 616 9.97 -16.10 9.73
CA GLY A 616 9.73 -17.47 10.20
C GLY A 616 10.36 -18.54 9.29
N PRO A 617 10.16 -19.83 9.60
CA PRO A 617 10.54 -20.93 8.73
C PRO A 617 9.98 -20.79 7.31
N PRO A 618 10.72 -21.21 6.27
CA PRO A 618 10.26 -21.14 4.88
C PRO A 618 9.25 -22.27 4.60
N VAL A 619 8.04 -22.13 5.12
CA VAL A 619 6.93 -23.09 4.97
C VAL A 619 5.62 -22.37 4.65
N LEU A 620 4.75 -23.08 3.94
CA LEU A 620 3.34 -22.77 3.81
C LEU A 620 2.56 -23.79 4.65
N ASN A 621 1.66 -23.32 5.50
CA ASN A 621 0.78 -24.16 6.29
C ASN A 621 -0.65 -24.09 5.74
N ALA A 622 -1.41 -25.17 5.93
CA ALA A 622 -2.86 -25.17 5.82
C ALA A 622 -3.50 -25.35 7.20
N TYR A 623 -4.59 -24.60 7.42
CA TYR A 623 -5.42 -24.67 8.60
C TYR A 623 -6.87 -24.93 8.19
N ASP A 624 -7.61 -25.68 9.00
CA ASP A 624 -9.07 -25.66 8.94
C ASP A 624 -9.54 -24.23 9.22
N LYS A 625 -10.28 -23.65 8.27
CA LYS A 625 -10.62 -22.22 8.30
C LYS A 625 -11.58 -21.87 9.45
N ARG A 626 -12.32 -22.82 10.00
CA ARG A 626 -13.35 -22.58 11.04
C ARG A 626 -12.80 -22.67 12.46
N THR A 627 -11.74 -23.45 12.67
CA THR A 627 -11.18 -23.78 13.99
C THR A 627 -9.75 -23.28 14.22
N GLY A 628 -8.98 -23.06 13.14
CA GLY A 628 -7.55 -22.76 13.22
C GLY A 628 -6.68 -23.99 13.54
N GLU A 629 -7.23 -25.21 13.50
CA GLU A 629 -6.42 -26.43 13.60
C GLU A 629 -5.52 -26.58 12.36
N LYS A 630 -4.23 -26.89 12.56
CA LYS A 630 -3.28 -27.02 11.45
C LYS A 630 -3.36 -28.42 10.84
N VAL A 631 -3.75 -28.50 9.57
CA VAL A 631 -3.94 -29.76 8.83
C VAL A 631 -2.77 -30.15 7.93
N GLY A 632 -1.82 -29.23 7.65
CA GLY A 632 -0.63 -29.55 6.86
C GLY A 632 0.45 -28.47 6.84
N THR A 633 1.66 -28.84 6.41
CA THR A 633 2.85 -27.98 6.29
C THR A 633 3.78 -28.44 5.16
N VAL A 634 3.87 -27.65 4.07
CA VAL A 634 4.81 -27.86 2.96
C VAL A 634 6.00 -26.89 3.04
N ARG A 635 7.22 -27.37 2.69
CA ARG A 635 8.44 -26.56 2.67
C ARG A 635 8.58 -25.76 1.35
N MET A 636 9.11 -24.54 1.46
CA MET A 636 9.37 -23.62 0.37
C MET A 636 10.87 -23.27 0.28
N PRO A 637 11.39 -22.79 -0.88
CA PRO A 637 12.79 -22.37 -1.04
C PRO A 637 13.10 -20.95 -0.51
N GLY A 638 12.23 -20.40 0.36
CA GLY A 638 12.34 -19.08 0.98
C GLY A 638 11.09 -18.72 1.78
N ALA A 639 11.20 -17.73 2.68
CA ALA A 639 10.05 -17.22 3.41
C ALA A 639 9.15 -16.34 2.52
N GLY A 640 7.83 -16.47 2.66
CA GLY A 640 6.85 -15.62 1.97
C GLY A 640 6.86 -14.17 2.47
N GLN A 641 6.52 -13.21 1.61
CA GLN A 641 6.64 -11.77 1.95
C GLN A 641 5.46 -10.87 1.55
N TYR A 642 4.71 -11.17 0.49
CA TYR A 642 3.60 -10.34 0.05
C TYR A 642 2.53 -11.14 -0.72
N GLY A 643 2.87 -11.61 -1.92
CA GLY A 643 1.91 -12.27 -2.80
C GLY A 643 1.63 -13.73 -2.43
N MET A 644 0.35 -14.10 -2.41
CA MET A 644 -0.11 -15.49 -2.49
C MET A 644 -1.37 -15.54 -3.35
N MET A 645 -1.46 -16.53 -4.24
CA MET A 645 -2.60 -16.76 -5.14
C MET A 645 -2.72 -18.24 -5.55
N THR A 646 -3.88 -18.67 -6.06
CA THR A 646 -4.11 -20.03 -6.60
C THR A 646 -4.86 -19.97 -7.94
N TYR A 647 -4.65 -20.96 -8.80
CA TYR A 647 -5.35 -21.13 -10.08
C TYR A 647 -5.46 -22.61 -10.45
N SER A 648 -6.30 -22.92 -11.43
CA SER A 648 -6.40 -24.22 -12.07
C SER A 648 -5.94 -24.13 -13.53
N HIS A 649 -4.94 -24.92 -13.90
CA HIS A 649 -4.44 -25.02 -15.27
C HIS A 649 -4.43 -26.48 -15.74
N GLN A 650 -5.02 -26.75 -16.91
CA GLN A 650 -5.18 -28.10 -17.48
C GLN A 650 -5.74 -29.12 -16.46
N GLY A 651 -6.72 -28.69 -15.67
CA GLY A 651 -7.38 -29.53 -14.66
C GLY A 651 -6.56 -29.80 -13.40
N ARG A 652 -5.45 -29.08 -13.16
CA ARG A 652 -4.63 -29.17 -11.93
C ARG A 652 -4.59 -27.84 -11.20
N GLN A 653 -4.84 -27.85 -9.89
CA GLN A 653 -4.62 -26.70 -9.02
C GLN A 653 -3.13 -26.44 -8.75
N TYR A 654 -2.77 -25.17 -8.73
CA TYR A 654 -1.47 -24.63 -8.35
C TYR A 654 -1.65 -23.55 -7.28
N VAL A 655 -0.66 -23.39 -6.40
CA VAL A 655 -0.57 -22.32 -5.40
C VAL A 655 0.75 -21.58 -5.61
N VAL A 656 0.70 -20.29 -5.92
CA VAL A 656 1.90 -19.45 -6.07
C VAL A 656 2.12 -18.64 -4.81
N VAL A 657 3.32 -18.79 -4.22
CA VAL A 657 3.77 -17.98 -3.08
C VAL A 657 4.94 -17.12 -3.51
N GLN A 658 4.88 -15.83 -3.20
CA GLN A 658 5.95 -14.88 -3.48
C GLN A 658 6.95 -14.87 -2.31
N VAL A 659 8.15 -15.38 -2.56
CA VAL A 659 9.23 -15.52 -1.56
C VAL A 659 10.35 -14.52 -1.82
N GLY A 660 11.06 -14.10 -0.77
CA GLY A 660 12.00 -12.97 -0.85
C GLY A 660 13.49 -13.30 -0.93
N ARG A 661 14.28 -12.22 -1.00
CA ARG A 661 15.75 -12.20 -0.83
C ARG A 661 16.54 -13.27 -1.62
N PRO A 662 16.57 -13.18 -2.97
CA PRO A 662 15.92 -12.19 -3.82
C PRO A 662 14.47 -12.58 -4.18
N GLY A 663 13.70 -11.64 -4.72
CA GLY A 663 12.30 -11.83 -5.10
C GLY A 663 12.09 -12.95 -6.12
N ARG A 664 11.19 -13.89 -5.79
CA ARG A 664 10.86 -15.09 -6.58
C ARG A 664 9.38 -15.43 -6.43
N LEU A 665 8.81 -16.01 -7.47
CA LEU A 665 7.52 -16.70 -7.40
C LEU A 665 7.77 -18.22 -7.34
N VAL A 666 7.16 -18.91 -6.40
CA VAL A 666 7.26 -20.37 -6.23
C VAL A 666 5.87 -20.95 -6.45
N ALA A 667 5.70 -21.74 -7.50
CA ALA A 667 4.48 -22.53 -7.68
C ALA A 667 4.60 -23.87 -6.96
N LEU A 668 3.63 -24.17 -6.13
CA LEU A 668 3.40 -25.47 -5.50
C LEU A 668 2.21 -26.15 -6.19
N ARG A 669 2.23 -27.46 -6.31
CA ARG A 669 1.09 -28.28 -6.79
C ARG A 669 1.12 -29.65 -6.14
N ARG A 670 0.00 -30.37 -6.13
CA ARG A 670 -0.01 -31.78 -5.71
C ARG A 670 0.87 -32.60 -6.67
N ARG A 671 1.82 -33.37 -6.12
CA ARG A 671 2.65 -34.31 -6.90
C ARG A 671 1.75 -35.27 -7.69
N ARG A 672 2.15 -35.63 -8.92
CA ARG A 672 1.48 -36.75 -9.60
C ARG A 672 1.84 -38.03 -8.86
N ALA A 673 0.84 -38.79 -8.40
CA ALA A 673 1.05 -40.20 -8.05
C ALA A 673 1.80 -40.88 -9.22
N ASP A 674 2.90 -41.58 -8.92
CA ASP A 674 3.93 -41.91 -9.92
C ASP A 674 3.44 -42.94 -10.95
N GLY A 675 2.74 -42.43 -11.97
CA GLY A 675 2.26 -43.16 -13.14
C GLY A 675 3.35 -43.61 -14.10
N TRP A 676 4.47 -44.14 -13.59
CA TRP A 676 5.46 -44.90 -14.39
C TRP A 676 4.98 -46.31 -14.75
N GLY A 677 3.66 -46.53 -14.72
CA GLY A 677 3.03 -47.46 -15.63
C GLY A 677 3.14 -46.94 -17.06
N TRP A 678 4.11 -47.45 -17.82
CA TRP A 678 3.98 -47.50 -19.28
C TRP A 678 2.56 -47.96 -19.64
N PRO A 679 1.94 -47.46 -20.73
CA PRO A 679 0.71 -48.04 -21.22
C PRO A 679 0.98 -49.51 -21.51
N ARG A 680 0.53 -50.41 -20.62
CA ARG A 680 0.47 -51.83 -20.91
C ARG A 680 -0.58 -51.97 -22.00
N VAL A 681 -0.12 -51.89 -23.24
CA VAL A 681 -0.82 -52.42 -24.41
C VAL A 681 -0.91 -53.93 -24.20
N VAL A 682 -1.86 -54.33 -23.37
CA VAL A 682 -2.37 -55.69 -23.31
C VAL A 682 -3.01 -55.91 -24.66
N ALA A 683 -2.22 -56.40 -25.61
CA ALA A 683 -2.70 -56.77 -26.92
C ALA A 683 -3.85 -57.75 -26.72
N ALA A 684 -5.07 -57.31 -27.05
CA ALA A 684 -6.27 -58.11 -26.92
C ALA A 684 -6.27 -59.18 -28.03
N LEU A 685 -5.46 -60.22 -27.82
CA LEU A 685 -5.41 -61.44 -28.61
C LEU A 685 -6.78 -62.11 -28.53
N ARG A 686 -7.67 -61.75 -29.44
CA ARG A 686 -8.91 -62.49 -29.71
C ARG A 686 -8.54 -63.81 -30.40
N PRO A 687 -8.77 -64.97 -29.78
CA PRO A 687 -8.82 -66.22 -30.53
C PRO A 687 -10.14 -66.26 -31.33
N GLY A 688 -10.10 -66.74 -32.58
CA GLY A 688 -11.33 -66.91 -33.38
C GLY A 688 -11.14 -66.75 -34.88
N CYS A 689 -10.57 -67.77 -35.53
CA CYS A 689 -10.79 -67.96 -36.97
C CYS A 689 -12.17 -68.61 -37.17
N GLY A 690 -12.98 -68.12 -38.11
CA GLY A 690 -14.37 -68.55 -38.26
C GLY A 690 -15.04 -68.10 -39.57
N GLN A 691 -14.54 -68.63 -40.69
CA GLN A 691 -15.22 -68.89 -41.98
C GLN A 691 -16.15 -67.83 -42.64
N ASP A 692 -15.80 -67.53 -43.91
CA ASP A 692 -16.72 -67.38 -45.05
C ASP A 692 -17.52 -66.06 -45.30
N PRO A 693 -17.89 -65.74 -46.57
CA PRO A 693 -17.33 -64.52 -47.16
C PRO A 693 -18.33 -63.52 -47.76
N GLY A 694 -17.90 -62.25 -47.89
CA GLY A 694 -18.73 -61.16 -48.44
C GLY A 694 -17.99 -60.08 -49.26
N TRP A 695 -18.08 -60.20 -50.59
CA TRP A 695 -18.14 -59.10 -51.59
C TRP A 695 -17.08 -57.98 -51.67
N ARG A 696 -16.10 -58.22 -52.58
CA ARG A 696 -15.56 -57.32 -53.63
C ARG A 696 -15.06 -55.90 -53.26
N CYS A 697 -13.75 -55.71 -53.32
CA CYS A 697 -13.12 -54.39 -53.51
C CYS A 697 -13.27 -53.86 -54.96
N GLY A 698 -13.31 -52.53 -55.10
CA GLY A 698 -13.24 -51.80 -56.38
C GLY A 698 -11.84 -51.34 -56.76
N ARG A 699 -11.64 -51.06 -58.06
CA ARG A 699 -10.40 -50.55 -58.71
C ARG A 699 -10.20 -49.05 -58.38
N GLY A 700 -9.00 -48.43 -58.44
CA GLY A 700 -7.64 -48.93 -58.74
C GLY A 700 -6.57 -47.82 -58.89
N LEU A 701 -5.34 -48.26 -59.15
CA LEU A 701 -4.06 -47.64 -59.61
C LEU A 701 -4.10 -46.35 -60.53
N PRO A 702 -2.97 -45.62 -60.82
CA PRO A 702 -1.72 -45.35 -60.02
C PRO A 702 -0.83 -44.07 -60.37
N VAL A 703 0.35 -43.96 -59.71
CA VAL A 703 1.66 -43.28 -60.02
C VAL A 703 1.78 -41.84 -60.63
N ARG A 704 2.51 -40.94 -59.95
CA ARG A 704 3.75 -40.16 -60.36
C ARG A 704 3.93 -38.92 -59.47
N ALA A 705 5.07 -38.53 -58.87
CA ALA A 705 6.53 -38.71 -59.06
C ALA A 705 7.26 -37.62 -59.88
N ARG A 706 8.11 -36.79 -59.21
CA ARG A 706 9.43 -36.32 -59.70
C ARG A 706 10.25 -35.57 -58.62
N LEU A 707 11.57 -35.65 -58.78
CA LEU A 707 12.62 -34.89 -58.10
C LEU A 707 13.60 -34.42 -59.20
N HIS A 708 14.39 -33.36 -59.00
CA HIS A 708 15.37 -32.91 -60.00
C HIS A 708 16.78 -32.62 -59.44
N ARG A 709 17.77 -32.88 -60.32
CA ARG A 709 19.23 -32.76 -60.20
C ARG A 709 19.71 -31.39 -60.76
N VAL A 710 20.96 -30.88 -60.66
CA VAL A 710 22.24 -31.20 -59.98
C VAL A 710 23.16 -29.97 -60.06
N GLY A 711 24.21 -29.88 -59.22
CA GLY A 711 25.40 -29.04 -59.47
C GLY A 711 26.66 -29.59 -58.79
N HIS A 712 27.80 -29.66 -59.50
CA HIS A 712 29.07 -30.23 -59.03
C HIS A 712 30.28 -29.33 -59.37
N ARG A 713 31.30 -29.30 -58.50
CA ARG A 713 32.73 -29.64 -58.80
C ARG A 713 33.63 -29.47 -57.54
N GLY A 714 34.68 -30.29 -57.46
CA GLY A 714 35.85 -30.16 -56.56
C GLY A 714 37.13 -29.92 -57.38
N PRO A 715 38.36 -30.38 -57.00
CA PRO A 715 38.66 -31.38 -55.94
C PRO A 715 39.93 -31.11 -55.07
N GLY A 716 40.24 -32.06 -54.17
CA GLY A 716 41.55 -32.32 -53.54
C GLY A 716 41.86 -31.56 -52.23
N ASP A 717 42.62 -32.09 -51.26
CA ASP A 717 43.14 -33.46 -50.96
C ASP A 717 43.81 -33.40 -49.55
N LEU A 718 44.06 -34.42 -48.72
CA LEU A 718 43.94 -35.90 -48.72
C LEU A 718 42.98 -36.32 -47.53
N GLY A 719 42.89 -37.49 -46.87
CA GLY A 719 43.67 -38.74 -46.72
C GLY A 719 44.50 -38.77 -45.40
N CYS A 720 44.52 -39.81 -44.55
CA CYS A 720 43.94 -41.18 -44.59
C CYS A 720 43.62 -41.77 -43.18
N ASN A 721 42.74 -42.80 -43.16
CA ASN A 721 42.59 -43.92 -42.19
C ASN A 721 42.09 -43.71 -40.73
N GLY A 722 41.17 -44.59 -40.29
CA GLY A 722 41.02 -44.99 -38.87
C GLY A 722 39.58 -45.12 -38.30
N SER A 723 39.02 -46.33 -38.28
CA SER A 723 37.79 -46.70 -37.52
C SER A 723 38.11 -47.92 -36.62
N PRO A 724 37.28 -48.35 -35.62
CA PRO A 724 35.88 -47.98 -35.31
C PRO A 724 35.58 -47.70 -33.80
N SER A 725 34.28 -47.61 -33.45
CA SER A 725 33.67 -47.45 -32.09
C SER A 725 33.65 -48.79 -31.28
N PRO A 726 33.21 -48.91 -29.97
CA PRO A 726 32.02 -48.28 -29.33
C PRO A 726 32.00 -47.97 -27.78
N THR A 727 30.93 -47.26 -27.36
CA THR A 727 30.18 -47.14 -26.06
C THR A 727 30.70 -47.59 -24.65
N GLN A 728 30.60 -46.65 -23.67
CA GLN A 728 30.24 -46.76 -22.21
C GLN A 728 31.10 -47.63 -21.25
N PRO A 729 30.95 -47.58 -19.87
CA PRO A 729 30.37 -46.60 -18.90
C PRO A 729 31.50 -46.11 -17.90
N PRO A 730 31.42 -45.96 -16.52
CA PRO A 730 30.36 -45.82 -15.51
C PRO A 730 30.56 -44.62 -14.49
N ILE A 731 30.63 -44.87 -13.15
CA ILE A 731 30.72 -43.92 -11.98
C ILE A 731 31.61 -44.57 -10.87
N PRO A 732 32.12 -43.84 -9.84
CA PRO A 732 31.61 -44.05 -8.46
C PRO A 732 31.69 -42.84 -7.48
N ALA A 733 31.19 -43.02 -6.25
CA ALA A 733 31.36 -42.14 -5.06
C ALA A 733 32.24 -42.79 -3.97
N PRO A 734 32.54 -42.11 -2.83
CA PRO A 734 32.59 -42.85 -1.53
C PRO A 734 32.15 -42.06 -0.26
N HIS A 735 32.37 -42.68 0.92
CA HIS A 735 31.75 -42.45 2.23
C HIS A 735 32.59 -41.67 3.29
N ALA A 736 31.87 -41.02 4.22
CA ALA A 736 31.91 -41.02 5.71
C ALA A 736 33.20 -41.09 6.61
N GLN A 737 33.08 -40.33 7.73
CA GLN A 737 33.45 -40.63 9.15
C GLN A 737 34.87 -40.39 9.75
N ASN A 738 34.84 -40.17 11.09
CA ASN A 738 35.89 -39.91 12.11
C ASN A 738 36.52 -38.49 12.10
N GLN A 739 36.50 -37.67 13.16
CA GLN A 739 36.76 -37.80 14.62
C GLN A 739 38.24 -37.93 15.03
N HIS A 740 38.85 -36.85 15.54
CA HIS A 740 39.16 -36.68 16.99
C HIS A 740 39.79 -35.30 17.31
N LEU A 741 39.50 -34.78 18.52
CA LEU A 741 40.31 -34.01 19.50
C LEU A 741 41.52 -33.17 18.99
N LEU A 742 41.76 -31.93 19.43
CA LEU A 742 41.85 -31.47 20.84
C LEU A 742 41.47 -29.98 21.04
N ASP A 743 41.18 -29.64 22.28
CA ASP A 743 40.88 -28.31 22.88
C ASP A 743 41.62 -28.27 24.25
N PRO A 744 41.71 -27.16 25.05
CA PRO A 744 41.49 -25.73 24.80
C PRO A 744 42.68 -24.87 25.34
N VAL A 745 42.42 -23.62 25.79
CA VAL A 745 43.11 -22.75 26.82
C VAL A 745 43.45 -21.33 26.31
N SER A 746 43.23 -20.21 27.02
CA SER A 746 42.14 -19.76 27.92
C SER A 746 42.29 -18.25 28.25
N HIS A 747 41.18 -17.51 28.42
CA HIS A 747 40.98 -16.24 29.17
C HIS A 747 42.09 -15.17 29.32
N LEU A 748 41.75 -13.89 29.07
CA LEU A 748 41.54 -12.87 30.12
C LEU A 748 41.10 -11.49 29.55
N ALA A 749 40.47 -10.67 30.40
CA ALA A 749 40.20 -9.23 30.21
C ALA A 749 40.46 -8.51 31.56
N PRO A 750 40.77 -7.19 31.61
CA PRO A 750 39.69 -6.18 31.66
C PRO A 750 40.01 -4.76 31.09
N ASP A 751 38.99 -3.89 31.13
CA ASP A 751 39.00 -2.40 31.07
C ASP A 751 39.89 -1.79 32.24
N PRO A 752 40.35 -0.50 32.31
CA PRO A 752 39.61 0.68 31.85
C PRO A 752 40.31 2.03 31.45
N ARG A 753 39.51 2.90 30.78
CA ARG A 753 39.57 4.40 30.70
C ARG A 753 40.80 5.10 30.07
N VAL A 754 40.51 6.15 29.26
CA VAL A 754 40.97 7.57 29.38
C VAL A 754 40.84 8.32 28.03
N ARG A 755 40.29 9.56 28.04
CA ARG A 755 40.50 10.61 27.00
C ARG A 755 41.47 11.65 27.57
N PRO A 756 42.31 12.33 26.75
CA PRO A 756 42.02 13.75 26.53
C PRO A 756 42.50 14.42 25.21
N THR A 757 41.85 15.56 24.92
CA THR A 757 42.38 16.80 24.30
C THR A 757 42.74 16.95 22.81
N ARG A 758 42.42 18.17 22.33
CA ARG A 758 42.69 18.82 21.04
C ARG A 758 44.19 19.15 20.85
N GLY A 759 44.61 19.35 19.60
CA GLY A 759 45.82 20.12 19.25
C GLY A 759 45.83 20.54 17.76
N LEU A 760 46.06 21.83 17.48
CA LEU A 760 46.33 22.33 16.11
C LEU A 760 47.85 22.29 15.85
N HIS A 761 48.28 22.28 14.58
CA HIS A 761 49.27 23.28 14.12
C HIS A 761 49.35 23.45 12.59
N ARG A 762 49.63 24.69 12.15
CA ARG A 762 50.10 25.07 10.79
C ARG A 762 51.62 25.24 10.77
N ARG A 763 52.27 24.99 9.62
CA ARG A 763 53.28 25.82 8.89
C ARG A 763 53.79 25.06 7.63
N THR A 764 53.82 25.63 6.42
CA THR A 764 54.92 26.42 5.75
C THR A 764 56.16 25.54 5.45
N VAL A 765 56.80 25.46 4.27
CA VAL A 765 57.44 26.53 3.45
C VAL A 765 57.55 26.23 1.91
N VAL A 766 57.41 27.33 1.16
CA VAL A 766 57.74 27.75 -0.23
C VAL A 766 58.88 27.07 -1.06
N ARG A 767 58.55 26.80 -2.34
CA ARG A 767 59.27 26.83 -3.67
C ARG A 767 60.76 27.25 -3.83
N PRO A 768 61.40 26.86 -4.97
CA PRO A 768 61.73 27.88 -6.02
C PRO A 768 61.62 27.43 -7.52
N GLY A 769 61.55 28.41 -8.47
CA GLY A 769 61.78 28.28 -9.95
C GLY A 769 60.65 27.68 -10.83
N GLY A 770 60.45 27.97 -12.13
CA GLY A 770 60.89 29.07 -13.02
C GLY A 770 62.02 28.76 -14.03
N SER A 771 61.97 29.00 -15.36
CA SER A 771 60.89 29.46 -16.28
C SER A 771 61.29 29.40 -17.79
N ARG A 772 60.31 29.38 -18.72
CA ARG A 772 60.31 29.90 -20.14
C ARG A 772 61.37 29.45 -21.18
N ARG A 773 60.89 28.96 -22.35
CA ARG A 773 60.99 29.50 -23.76
C ARG A 773 60.70 28.39 -24.80
N ARG A 774 60.50 28.62 -26.12
CA ARG A 774 59.59 29.48 -26.93
C ARG A 774 59.84 29.14 -28.43
N LEU A 775 58.94 29.56 -29.35
CA LEU A 775 58.96 29.37 -30.84
C LEU A 775 58.42 28.00 -31.31
N GLY A 776 57.69 27.89 -32.44
CA GLY A 776 57.22 28.92 -33.39
C GLY A 776 56.05 28.47 -34.29
N VAL A 777 55.40 29.44 -34.94
CA VAL A 777 54.32 29.32 -35.97
C VAL A 777 54.94 29.61 -37.37
N PRO A 778 54.27 29.56 -38.57
CA PRO A 778 52.83 29.70 -38.84
C PRO A 778 52.19 28.85 -39.97
N CYS A 779 50.85 28.91 -40.06
CA CYS A 779 50.19 29.42 -41.28
C CYS A 779 48.84 30.09 -40.94
N ARG A 780 48.28 30.87 -41.88
CA ARG A 780 47.01 31.65 -41.77
C ARG A 780 45.90 30.97 -42.62
N ILE A 781 44.60 31.31 -42.55
CA ILE A 781 43.93 32.56 -42.99
C ILE A 781 42.51 32.68 -42.38
N PRO A 782 42.11 33.88 -41.94
CA PRO A 782 40.72 34.33 -41.87
C PRO A 782 40.47 35.66 -42.64
N LEU A 783 39.22 35.95 -43.04
CA LEU A 783 38.63 37.30 -43.14
C LEU A 783 37.13 37.23 -43.56
N ALA A 784 36.40 38.37 -43.58
CA ALA A 784 34.94 38.40 -43.66
C ALA A 784 34.34 39.49 -44.58
N GLN A 785 33.13 39.20 -45.11
CA GLN A 785 32.18 40.07 -45.85
C GLN A 785 32.66 40.65 -47.21
N PRO A 786 31.74 40.84 -48.20
CA PRO A 786 30.88 42.03 -48.24
C PRO A 786 29.41 41.78 -48.73
N ARG A 787 28.56 42.82 -48.61
CA ARG A 787 27.35 43.03 -49.43
C ARG A 787 27.60 44.15 -50.44
N PRO A 788 27.01 44.09 -51.65
CA PRO A 788 26.17 45.21 -52.10
C PRO A 788 24.81 44.78 -52.71
N ARG A 789 24.02 45.77 -53.15
CA ARG A 789 22.73 45.68 -53.86
C ARG A 789 22.95 45.90 -55.38
N PRO A 790 21.94 46.13 -56.27
CA PRO A 790 20.48 45.90 -56.21
C PRO A 790 19.90 45.19 -57.47
N GLY A 791 18.58 44.91 -57.48
CA GLY A 791 17.81 44.55 -58.68
C GLY A 791 16.33 44.96 -58.56
N ARG A 792 15.69 45.42 -59.65
CA ARG A 792 14.30 45.93 -59.67
C ARG A 792 13.59 45.65 -61.00
N SER A 793 12.36 45.13 -60.92
CA SER A 793 11.21 45.37 -61.80
C SER A 793 9.95 45.06 -60.95
N LEU A 794 8.84 45.82 -60.87
CA LEU A 794 8.05 46.62 -61.84
C LEU A 794 7.37 45.70 -62.87
N ASP A 795 6.03 45.69 -63.04
CA ASP A 795 5.01 46.73 -62.88
C ASP A 795 4.02 46.52 -61.70
N ARG A 796 3.47 47.53 -61.01
CA ARG A 796 2.51 48.63 -61.35
C ARG A 796 1.03 48.19 -61.52
N GLY A 797 0.22 48.61 -60.55
CA GLY A 797 -1.24 48.78 -60.66
C GLY A 797 -1.72 49.78 -59.60
N GLN A 798 -2.24 50.94 -60.01
CA GLN A 798 -2.71 52.01 -59.11
C GLN A 798 -4.20 52.30 -59.27
N ARG A 799 -4.81 52.79 -58.16
CA ARG A 799 -6.08 53.56 -57.98
C ARG A 799 -7.11 52.80 -57.11
N GLY A 800 -7.75 53.42 -56.12
CA GLY A 800 -7.52 54.78 -55.61
C GLY A 800 -8.40 55.23 -54.43
N ARG A 801 -8.05 56.41 -53.89
CA ARG A 801 -8.88 57.46 -53.21
C ARG A 801 -10.15 57.07 -52.42
N ARG A 802 -10.10 57.25 -51.08
CA ARG A 802 -10.76 58.31 -50.23
C ARG A 802 -12.10 58.95 -50.70
N PRO A 803 -12.94 59.55 -49.80
CA PRO A 803 -13.00 59.52 -48.31
C PRO A 803 -14.46 59.51 -47.72
N ALA A 804 -14.64 60.04 -46.48
CA ALA A 804 -15.86 60.53 -45.78
C ALA A 804 -16.52 59.57 -44.75
N HIS A 805 -17.22 60.02 -43.69
CA HIS A 805 -17.08 61.15 -42.72
C HIS A 805 -18.09 60.91 -41.56
N GLY A 806 -17.92 61.52 -40.37
CA GLY A 806 -18.78 61.34 -39.18
C GLY A 806 -17.97 60.87 -37.96
N GLU A 807 -17.71 61.59 -36.87
CA GLU A 807 -18.48 62.60 -36.08
C GLU A 807 -19.74 62.03 -35.41
N LEU A 808 -20.01 62.20 -34.10
CA LEU A 808 -19.33 62.88 -32.96
C LEU A 808 -19.72 62.11 -31.64
N PHE A 809 -19.39 62.45 -30.38
CA PHE A 809 -18.84 63.67 -29.75
C PHE A 809 -17.70 63.36 -28.75
N ARG A 810 -17.84 63.69 -27.45
CA ARG A 810 -16.83 63.58 -26.35
C ARG A 810 -17.51 63.68 -24.97
N SER A 811 -16.84 63.28 -23.89
CA SER A 811 -16.38 64.23 -22.84
C SER A 811 -15.50 63.59 -21.75
N HIS A 812 -14.70 64.43 -21.08
CA HIS A 812 -14.00 64.16 -19.82
C HIS A 812 -14.42 65.25 -18.81
N GLY A 813 -14.42 64.93 -17.51
CA GLY A 813 -14.68 65.88 -16.42
C GLY A 813 -13.78 65.61 -15.22
N ARG A 814 -13.48 66.64 -14.41
CA ARG A 814 -12.54 66.61 -13.27
C ARG A 814 -13.09 67.38 -12.06
N ARG A 815 -12.71 66.92 -10.86
CA ARG A 815 -12.56 67.67 -9.58
C ARG A 815 -13.80 68.13 -8.76
N ALA A 816 -13.95 67.48 -7.61
CA ALA A 816 -13.72 68.01 -6.23
C ALA A 816 -14.75 68.94 -5.52
N LEU A 817 -14.55 69.04 -4.19
CA LEU A 817 -15.24 69.85 -3.14
C LEU A 817 -16.58 69.22 -2.67
N GLU A 818 -16.69 68.75 -1.40
CA GLU A 818 -16.96 69.48 -0.12
C GLU A 818 -18.46 69.76 0.08
N ASP A 819 -19.06 69.75 1.29
CA ASP A 819 -18.69 69.25 2.64
C ASP A 819 -20.00 69.14 3.44
N ASP A 820 -20.13 68.22 4.41
CA ASP A 820 -21.04 68.45 5.56
C ASP A 820 -20.57 67.69 6.82
N ARG A 821 -20.86 68.28 7.98
CA ARG A 821 -20.23 67.98 9.27
C ARG A 821 -21.23 68.04 10.43
N ARG A 822 -21.15 67.04 11.32
CA ARG A 822 -20.95 67.22 12.78
C ARG A 822 -20.30 65.92 13.32
N ARG A 823 -19.18 65.94 14.07
CA ARG A 823 -18.85 66.58 15.37
C ARG A 823 -19.65 65.98 16.54
N ARG A 824 -19.08 65.68 17.72
CA ARG A 824 -17.79 66.03 18.39
C ARG A 824 -17.23 64.80 19.13
N GLU A 825 -15.94 64.46 19.05
CA GLU A 825 -14.78 65.00 19.81
C GLU A 825 -14.76 64.67 21.32
N LEU A 826 -13.74 63.93 21.79
CA LEU A 826 -12.62 64.50 22.58
C LEU A 826 -11.42 63.51 22.73
N VAL A 827 -10.25 64.07 23.06
CA VAL A 827 -8.87 63.49 23.06
C VAL A 827 -8.02 64.36 24.05
N PRO A 828 -6.65 64.40 24.15
CA PRO A 828 -5.53 63.49 23.76
C PRO A 828 -4.41 63.31 24.84
N GLY A 829 -3.30 62.62 24.48
CA GLY A 829 -1.96 62.78 25.12
C GLY A 829 -1.04 61.55 24.91
N HIS A 830 -0.14 61.51 23.90
CA HIS A 830 1.27 61.99 23.92
C HIS A 830 2.19 61.22 24.89
N ARG A 831 3.40 60.72 24.51
CA ARG A 831 4.38 61.20 23.51
C ARG A 831 5.40 60.11 23.05
N LEU A 832 6.24 60.46 22.07
CA LEU A 832 7.44 59.73 21.57
C LEU A 832 8.57 59.67 22.67
N GLN A 833 9.73 59.01 22.54
CA GLN A 833 10.59 58.84 21.34
C GLN A 833 11.74 57.79 21.48
N ASP A 834 12.26 57.34 20.32
CA ASP A 834 13.51 56.62 19.97
C ASP A 834 14.58 56.29 21.05
N HIS A 835 15.14 55.06 21.07
CA HIS A 835 16.39 54.76 20.32
C HIS A 835 16.95 53.31 20.38
N HIS A 836 17.93 53.09 19.51
CA HIS A 836 18.75 51.92 19.16
C HIS A 836 19.45 51.05 20.24
N ARG A 837 19.68 49.78 19.82
CA ARG A 837 20.94 48.96 19.84
C ARG A 837 21.28 47.96 20.97
N GLN A 838 21.69 46.78 20.46
CA GLN A 838 22.80 45.90 20.87
C GLN A 838 22.72 44.99 22.12
N ARG A 839 22.60 43.69 21.80
CA ARG A 839 23.35 42.53 22.34
C ARG A 839 24.23 42.77 23.58
N GLY A 840 23.93 42.06 24.66
CA GLY A 840 24.81 41.96 25.82
C GLY A 840 26.05 41.08 25.59
N SER A 841 27.01 41.20 26.52
CA SER A 841 28.18 40.31 26.69
C SER A 841 28.72 40.44 28.12
N GLY A 842 29.52 39.46 28.57
CA GLY A 842 30.21 39.51 29.87
C GLY A 842 29.61 38.57 30.92
N GLY A 843 30.28 37.44 31.14
CA GLY A 843 30.09 36.61 32.34
C GLY A 843 31.26 36.76 33.31
N GLY A 844 31.04 36.49 34.60
CA GLY A 844 32.09 36.54 35.63
C GLY A 844 31.79 35.57 36.78
N ARG A 845 32.85 34.98 37.36
CA ARG A 845 32.80 34.11 38.56
C ARG A 845 33.38 34.86 39.76
N GLY A 846 32.99 34.52 40.99
CA GLY A 846 33.68 35.04 42.20
C GLY A 846 33.04 34.75 43.56
N ASP A 847 33.26 33.53 44.07
CA ASP A 847 33.53 33.20 45.48
C ASP A 847 32.52 33.46 46.64
N ARG A 848 32.94 32.98 47.83
CA ARG A 848 32.26 32.76 49.13
C ARG A 848 33.00 33.57 50.23
N PRO A 849 32.47 33.85 51.46
CA PRO A 849 31.75 32.92 52.36
C PRO A 849 30.62 33.52 53.25
N GLY A 850 30.08 32.72 54.19
CA GLY A 850 29.10 33.13 55.23
C GLY A 850 29.75 33.64 56.54
N PRO A 851 29.18 33.48 57.77
CA PRO A 851 28.02 32.64 58.17
C PRO A 851 27.07 33.21 59.31
N ARG A 852 26.17 32.37 59.89
CA ARG A 852 25.52 32.48 61.25
C ARG A 852 24.41 33.57 61.43
N VAL A 853 23.42 33.54 62.37
CA VAL A 853 22.88 32.55 63.37
C VAL A 853 21.49 32.97 63.99
N HIS A 854 20.57 32.01 64.27
CA HIS A 854 19.41 32.03 65.24
C HIS A 854 18.30 33.12 65.12
N ARG A 855 17.08 33.12 65.74
CA ARG A 855 16.11 32.26 66.55
C ARG A 855 14.75 33.03 66.57
N HIS A 856 13.51 32.62 66.96
CA HIS A 856 12.72 31.45 67.48
C HIS A 856 11.27 31.61 66.87
N GLY A 857 10.12 30.95 67.18
CA GLY A 857 9.66 29.87 68.08
C GLY A 857 8.96 28.74 67.28
N ARG A 858 7.92 27.97 67.67
CA ARG A 858 6.99 27.84 68.85
C ARG A 858 5.76 28.78 68.91
N ASP A 859 4.51 28.31 69.10
CA ASP A 859 4.04 27.08 69.80
C ASP A 859 2.76 26.36 69.28
N LEU A 860 2.65 25.06 69.64
CA LEU A 860 1.45 24.22 69.94
C LEU A 860 0.38 23.77 68.88
N HIS A 861 -0.33 22.68 69.27
CA HIS A 861 -1.24 21.76 68.53
C HIS A 861 -2.22 21.14 69.59
N PRO A 862 -3.20 20.22 69.33
CA PRO A 862 -3.85 19.71 68.10
C PRO A 862 -5.42 19.55 68.23
N ARG A 863 -6.05 18.60 67.49
CA ARG A 863 -7.44 18.02 67.56
C ARG A 863 -8.58 18.73 66.78
N GLN A 864 -9.72 18.12 66.40
CA GLN A 864 -10.06 16.80 65.80
C GLN A 864 -11.59 16.72 65.49
N HIS A 865 -12.00 16.18 64.33
CA HIS A 865 -13.33 15.55 64.02
C HIS A 865 -14.65 16.38 63.96
N PRO A 866 -15.75 15.87 63.29
CA PRO A 866 -16.69 16.73 62.53
C PRO A 866 -18.21 16.72 62.95
N PRO A 867 -19.21 16.27 62.14
CA PRO A 867 -20.24 17.17 61.58
C PRO A 867 -21.68 16.97 62.13
N ARG A 868 -22.66 17.77 61.67
CA ARG A 868 -24.10 17.65 62.02
C ARG A 868 -25.08 17.80 60.83
N ARG A 869 -26.24 17.15 60.96
CA ARG A 869 -27.39 17.12 60.02
C ARG A 869 -28.62 17.88 60.57
N ARG A 870 -29.55 18.30 59.68
CA ARG A 870 -31.04 18.31 59.79
C ARG A 870 -31.61 18.92 58.48
N SER A 871 -32.82 18.63 57.95
CA SER A 871 -33.87 17.64 58.29
C SER A 871 -34.81 17.37 57.08
N LEU A 872 -35.66 16.33 57.19
CA LEU A 872 -36.70 15.85 56.24
C LEU A 872 -38.07 16.55 56.46
N PRO A 873 -39.17 16.40 55.63
CA PRO A 873 -39.73 15.14 55.09
C PRO A 873 -40.48 15.14 53.73
N GLN A 874 -41.12 14.00 53.41
CA GLN A 874 -41.93 13.67 52.21
C GLN A 874 -43.43 14.07 52.32
N PRO A 875 -44.19 13.93 51.20
CA PRO A 875 -45.56 13.38 51.21
C PRO A 875 -45.68 11.97 50.57
N ARG A 876 -46.86 11.33 50.66
CA ARG A 876 -47.11 9.91 50.27
C ARG A 876 -48.29 9.73 49.28
N ARG A 877 -48.23 8.65 48.50
CA ARG A 877 -49.30 7.76 47.97
C ARG A 877 -50.73 8.33 47.73
N GLY A 878 -51.25 8.11 46.52
CA GLY A 878 -52.69 8.05 46.19
C GLY A 878 -52.93 7.11 45.00
N ARG A 879 -54.03 6.33 45.02
CA ARG A 879 -54.40 5.36 43.96
C ARG A 879 -55.56 5.87 43.08
N ASP A 880 -55.76 5.14 41.98
CA ASP A 880 -57.05 4.60 41.48
C ASP A 880 -57.78 5.25 40.27
N LEU A 881 -58.27 4.33 39.41
CA LEU A 881 -59.37 4.40 38.43
C LEU A 881 -59.27 5.31 37.18
N GLY A 882 -59.72 4.78 36.03
CA GLY A 882 -60.03 5.56 34.81
C GLY A 882 -59.73 4.85 33.49
N ALA A 883 -60.69 4.11 32.91
CA ALA A 883 -60.49 3.39 31.63
C ALA A 883 -61.65 3.60 30.64
N ARG A 884 -61.34 3.81 29.34
CA ARG A 884 -62.09 3.44 28.09
C ARG A 884 -61.45 4.11 26.85
N ARG A 885 -61.14 3.38 25.76
CA ARG A 885 -61.91 3.11 24.50
C ARG A 885 -62.04 4.35 23.56
N ILE A 886 -62.03 4.28 22.20
CA ILE A 886 -62.02 3.15 21.23
C ILE A 886 -61.53 3.54 19.80
N ARG A 887 -61.05 2.55 19.03
CA ARG A 887 -60.88 2.36 17.55
C ARG A 887 -61.13 3.50 16.51
N GLY A 888 -60.33 3.46 15.42
CA GLY A 888 -60.71 3.82 14.03
C GLY A 888 -59.47 4.21 13.17
N VAL A 889 -58.95 3.55 12.11
CA VAL A 889 -59.31 2.50 11.11
C VAL A 889 -59.49 3.07 9.68
N SER A 890 -58.71 2.55 8.70
CA SER A 890 -58.85 2.67 7.22
C SER A 890 -58.50 4.04 6.55
N ARG A 891 -58.08 4.15 5.27
CA ARG A 891 -57.71 3.15 4.21
C ARG A 891 -56.83 3.75 3.09
N HIS A 892 -56.42 2.90 2.12
CA HIS A 892 -55.63 3.17 0.90
C HIS A 892 -56.13 4.30 -0.04
N LEU A 893 -55.22 4.82 -0.91
CA LEU A 893 -55.20 4.75 -2.39
C LEU A 893 -53.88 5.42 -2.89
N GLN A 894 -53.00 4.75 -3.67
CA GLN A 894 -52.88 4.68 -5.15
C GLN A 894 -52.54 5.99 -5.91
N ASN A 895 -51.29 6.06 -6.44
CA ASN A 895 -50.78 6.45 -7.79
C ASN A 895 -51.64 7.26 -8.81
N PRO A 896 -51.05 7.89 -9.87
CA PRO A 896 -49.62 8.20 -10.18
C PRO A 896 -49.31 9.58 -10.86
N HIS A 897 -48.01 9.93 -11.02
CA HIS A 897 -47.41 10.75 -12.12
C HIS A 897 -47.85 12.25 -12.32
N PRO A 898 -47.19 13.06 -13.19
CA PRO A 898 -45.74 13.19 -13.46
C PRO A 898 -45.21 14.66 -13.60
N SER A 899 -43.88 14.78 -13.79
CA SER A 899 -43.18 15.75 -14.69
C SER A 899 -42.87 17.22 -14.29
N HIS A 900 -41.78 17.70 -14.92
CA HIS A 900 -41.30 19.09 -15.15
C HIS A 900 -40.48 19.87 -14.09
N ARG A 901 -39.16 19.93 -14.40
CA ARG A 901 -38.18 21.04 -14.25
C ARG A 901 -38.72 22.42 -14.72
N PRO A 902 -38.07 23.58 -14.47
CA PRO A 902 -36.62 23.83 -14.27
C PRO A 902 -35.96 23.11 -13.10
#